data_AF-A0AA39H7T4-F1
#
_entry.id   AF-A0AA39H7T4-F1
#
_cell.length_a   1.000
_cell.length_b   1.000
_cell.length_c   1.000
_cell.angle_alpha   90.00
_cell.angle_beta   90.00
_cell.angle_gamma   90.00
#
_symmetry.space_group_name_H-M   'P 1'
#
loop_
_entity.id
_entity.type
_entity.pdbx_description
1 polymer ?
#
loop_
_entity_poly.entity_id
_entity_poly.type
_entity_poly.pdbx_seq_one_letter_code
_entity_poly.pdbx_strand_id
1 'polypeptide(L)'
;MDLRELVAGNLFDPLIKYPNEQRQANVPHAPKRYAPLTNEEKKLAVRNALRYVPAKHQRLLAKEFAEELEVYGHIYAYRFMPNYDLKAPKLTEIPAKCEQAASIILMILNNLDPKVAQFPQELVTYGGNGQVFSNWIQFRLTLHYLSIMDDEQTLTMYSGHPSGLFPSHKDAPRMVISNGMMIPNYSTKNLYDKYFALGVTQYGQMTAGSYCYIGPQGIVHGTTITVMNAGRKYLGTDDLAGKVFVTSGLGGMSGAQAKAAVIAGCVGVIAEINEAALNKRYSQGWLDVYSDKLDDIVKFIKEYRGSRKAVSIGYLGNIVDLWERLCEENEMLVELGSDQTSCHNPYNGGYYPVGLTFDEANKLMASDPERFQSAVKHSLTRQIKAVEKLCARGLHFWDYGNAFLIECQRAGSNILVEGASDTKSFKYPSYFQDIMGDIFSMGFGPFRWVCTSGDPEDLRKTDEIAANVIKELCSLKVPNGVRQQYEDNRRWIENAEKHELVVGSQSRILYSDQQGRCSIALAFNKAVENGTVSKPIVISRDHHDVSDMAIQNVIGDALRGATWVAIHNGGGVGWGDVINGGFGMLLDGSKDAARRAQSMLDWDVSNGVCRRSWSGNEYAYEAIKRTEQRVKGLQVTMPNVVEDEQIFDNLF
;
A
#
# COMPACT_ATOMS: atom_id res chain seq x y z
N MET A 1 8.76 -17.01 21.05
CA MET A 1 9.56 -15.84 20.63
C MET A 1 10.25 -15.30 21.87
N ASP A 2 11.59 -15.35 21.91
CA ASP A 2 12.39 -14.70 22.96
C ASP A 2 12.81 -13.31 22.47
N LEU A 3 12.11 -12.28 22.95
CA LEU A 3 12.37 -10.89 22.54
C LEU A 3 13.71 -10.36 23.05
N ARG A 4 14.23 -10.87 24.18
CA ARG A 4 15.52 -10.42 24.72
C ARG A 4 16.66 -10.91 23.85
N GLU A 5 16.61 -12.17 23.45
CA GLU A 5 17.55 -12.73 22.47
C GLU A 5 17.42 -12.00 21.12
N LEU A 6 16.19 -11.68 20.70
CA LEU A 6 15.94 -11.05 19.41
C LEU A 6 16.62 -9.68 19.26
N VAL A 7 16.59 -8.86 20.32
CA VAL A 7 17.20 -7.52 20.35
C VAL A 7 18.65 -7.50 20.86
N ALA A 8 19.21 -8.65 21.21
CA ALA A 8 20.56 -8.73 21.75
C ALA A 8 21.61 -8.28 20.71
N GLY A 9 22.63 -7.55 21.15
CA GLY A 9 23.69 -7.06 20.28
C GLY A 9 24.78 -8.08 19.95
N ASN A 10 24.79 -9.24 20.60
CA ASN A 10 25.84 -10.26 20.48
C ASN A 10 25.59 -11.26 19.33
N LEU A 11 25.30 -10.75 18.13
CA LEU A 11 24.91 -11.58 16.96
C LEU A 11 26.01 -12.54 16.48
N PHE A 12 27.25 -12.24 16.81
CA PHE A 12 28.41 -12.92 16.24
C PHE A 12 29.17 -13.79 17.24
N ASP A 13 28.85 -13.75 18.53
CA ASP A 13 29.62 -14.44 19.57
C ASP A 13 28.74 -15.04 20.69
N PRO A 14 28.50 -16.37 20.67
CA PRO A 14 28.87 -17.31 19.60
C PRO A 14 28.12 -17.00 18.29
N LEU A 15 28.68 -17.40 17.16
CA LEU A 15 28.01 -17.23 15.87
C LEU A 15 26.69 -18.02 15.87
N ILE A 16 25.58 -17.35 15.54
CA ILE A 16 24.24 -17.93 15.50
C ILE A 16 24.22 -19.15 14.57
N LYS A 17 23.59 -20.24 15.00
CA LYS A 17 23.42 -21.46 14.19
C LYS A 17 22.48 -21.18 13.01
N TYR A 18 22.75 -21.80 11.87
CA TYR A 18 21.89 -21.67 10.69
C TYR A 18 20.49 -22.25 11.01
N PRO A 19 19.39 -21.53 10.73
CA PRO A 19 18.04 -21.92 11.14
C PRO A 19 17.43 -22.92 10.16
N ASN A 20 17.98 -24.14 10.13
CA ASN A 20 17.56 -25.20 9.19
C ASN A 20 16.07 -25.54 9.29
N GLU A 21 15.55 -25.68 10.51
CA GLU A 21 14.15 -26.02 10.75
C GLU A 21 13.22 -24.90 10.24
N GLN A 22 13.52 -23.65 10.58
CA GLN A 22 12.73 -22.52 10.09
C GLN A 22 12.80 -22.39 8.57
N ARG A 23 13.97 -22.61 7.94
CA ARG A 23 14.11 -22.59 6.48
C ARG A 23 13.32 -23.70 5.77
N GLN A 24 12.97 -24.78 6.48
CA GLN A 24 12.15 -25.86 5.96
C GLN A 24 10.65 -25.68 6.29
N ALA A 25 10.28 -24.62 7.02
CA ALA A 25 8.89 -24.32 7.32
C ALA A 25 8.08 -24.09 6.04
N ASN A 26 6.84 -24.56 6.02
CA ASN A 26 5.96 -24.43 4.86
C ASN A 26 5.37 -23.01 4.77
N VAL A 27 6.20 -22.06 4.33
CA VAL A 27 5.82 -20.67 4.05
C VAL A 27 6.13 -20.33 2.59
N PRO A 28 5.38 -19.39 1.99
CA PRO A 28 5.71 -18.91 0.66
C PRO A 28 7.09 -18.24 0.63
N HIS A 29 7.87 -18.51 -0.41
CA HIS A 29 9.19 -17.92 -0.64
C HIS A 29 9.18 -17.00 -1.86
N ALA A 30 10.01 -15.96 -1.79
CA ALA A 30 10.21 -15.09 -2.95
C ALA A 30 10.85 -15.88 -4.11
N PRO A 31 10.49 -15.58 -5.37
CA PRO A 31 11.17 -16.17 -6.52
C PRO A 31 12.64 -15.75 -6.55
N LYS A 32 13.48 -16.56 -7.21
CA LYS A 32 14.89 -16.22 -7.46
C LYS A 32 14.97 -14.83 -8.11
N ARG A 33 15.79 -13.94 -7.55
CA ARG A 33 16.00 -12.59 -8.07
C ARG A 33 16.88 -12.62 -9.32
N TYR A 34 16.53 -11.78 -10.28
CA TYR A 34 17.43 -11.49 -11.41
C TYR A 34 18.57 -10.61 -10.89
N ALA A 35 19.80 -11.11 -10.96
CA ALA A 35 20.98 -10.41 -10.46
C ALA A 35 22.04 -10.32 -11.59
N PRO A 36 21.97 -9.30 -12.46
CA PRO A 36 22.88 -9.13 -13.59
C PRO A 36 24.25 -8.60 -13.14
N LEU A 37 24.93 -9.35 -12.26
CA LEU A 37 26.22 -8.98 -11.69
C LEU A 37 27.37 -9.63 -12.46
N THR A 38 28.38 -8.83 -12.80
CA THR A 38 29.70 -9.33 -13.22
C THR A 38 30.41 -10.06 -12.07
N ASN A 39 31.47 -10.82 -12.36
CA ASN A 39 32.24 -11.50 -11.32
C ASN A 39 32.83 -10.55 -10.27
N GLU A 40 33.27 -9.34 -10.68
CA GLU A 40 33.76 -8.33 -9.74
C GLU A 40 32.63 -7.75 -8.88
N GLU A 41 31.43 -7.61 -9.45
CA GLU A 41 30.24 -7.16 -8.72
C GLU A 41 29.72 -8.23 -7.76
N LYS A 42 29.79 -9.51 -8.10
CA LYS A 42 29.51 -10.61 -7.15
C LYS A 42 30.46 -10.57 -5.96
N LYS A 43 31.77 -10.39 -6.21
CA LYS A 43 32.76 -10.18 -5.13
C LYS A 43 32.42 -8.93 -4.30
N LEU A 44 31.97 -7.86 -4.94
CA LEU A 44 31.55 -6.64 -4.25
C LEU A 44 30.30 -6.86 -3.40
N ALA A 45 29.29 -7.58 -3.88
CA ALA A 45 28.08 -7.93 -3.12
C ALA A 45 28.43 -8.70 -1.84
N VAL A 46 29.26 -9.74 -1.96
CA VAL A 46 29.75 -10.51 -0.80
C VAL A 46 30.56 -9.61 0.13
N ARG A 47 31.46 -8.77 -0.40
CA ARG A 47 32.22 -7.78 0.41
C ARG A 47 31.29 -6.83 1.16
N ASN A 48 30.22 -6.37 0.54
CA ASN A 48 29.25 -5.46 1.15
C ASN A 48 28.52 -6.14 2.32
N ALA A 49 28.07 -7.38 2.15
CA ALA A 49 27.46 -8.16 3.23
C ALA A 49 28.44 -8.46 4.39
N LEU A 50 29.72 -8.70 4.07
CA LEU A 50 30.76 -8.93 5.09
C LEU A 50 31.12 -7.69 5.92
N ARG A 51 30.71 -6.48 5.53
CA ARG A 51 30.94 -5.26 6.33
C ARG A 51 30.29 -5.33 7.71
N TYR A 52 29.22 -6.10 7.86
CA TYR A 52 28.56 -6.31 9.14
C TYR A 52 29.26 -7.37 10.01
N VAL A 53 30.17 -8.15 9.45
CA VAL A 53 30.68 -9.39 10.04
C VAL A 53 32.08 -9.19 10.62
N PRO A 54 32.32 -9.55 11.90
CA PRO A 54 33.66 -9.55 12.49
C PRO A 54 34.64 -10.46 11.74
N ALA A 55 35.90 -10.03 11.62
CA ALA A 55 36.93 -10.68 10.80
C ALA A 55 37.04 -12.21 10.97
N LYS A 56 36.94 -12.71 12.21
CA LYS A 56 37.04 -14.15 12.52
C LYS A 56 35.98 -15.03 11.85
N HIS A 57 34.82 -14.47 11.52
CA HIS A 57 33.71 -15.21 10.88
C HIS A 57 33.63 -14.98 9.37
N GLN A 58 34.38 -14.02 8.82
CA GLN A 58 34.25 -13.60 7.43
C GLN A 58 34.54 -14.73 6.44
N ARG A 59 35.51 -15.62 6.72
CA ARG A 59 35.84 -16.73 5.81
C ARG A 59 34.68 -17.72 5.64
N LEU A 60 33.95 -18.01 6.72
CA LEU A 60 32.79 -18.89 6.69
C LEU A 60 31.63 -18.18 5.97
N LEU A 61 31.28 -16.98 6.43
CA LEU A 61 30.12 -16.25 5.90
C LEU A 61 30.33 -15.78 4.46
N ALA A 62 31.55 -15.57 4.00
CA ALA A 62 31.83 -15.27 2.59
C ALA A 62 31.35 -16.40 1.67
N LYS A 63 31.52 -17.67 2.09
CA LYS A 63 31.06 -18.84 1.34
C LYS A 63 29.54 -18.91 1.34
N GLU A 64 28.92 -18.79 2.51
CA GLU A 64 27.46 -18.81 2.66
C GLU A 64 26.79 -17.69 1.86
N PHE A 65 27.32 -16.47 1.92
CA PHE A 65 26.79 -15.35 1.16
C PHE A 65 26.99 -15.51 -0.35
N ALA A 66 28.12 -16.07 -0.79
CA ALA A 66 28.32 -16.38 -2.21
C ALA A 66 27.32 -17.45 -2.69
N GLU A 67 27.09 -18.49 -1.88
CA GLU A 67 26.09 -19.53 -2.17
C GLU A 67 24.67 -18.95 -2.22
N GLU A 68 24.27 -18.12 -1.25
CA GLU A 68 22.97 -17.45 -1.27
C GLU A 68 22.79 -16.58 -2.52
N LEU A 69 23.82 -15.83 -2.92
CA LEU A 69 23.77 -14.99 -4.11
C LEU A 69 23.54 -15.83 -5.39
N GLU A 70 24.18 -16.99 -5.51
CA GLU A 70 23.99 -17.87 -6.68
C GLU A 70 22.62 -18.57 -6.67
N VAL A 71 22.16 -19.04 -5.51
CA VAL A 71 20.91 -19.79 -5.38
C VAL A 71 19.70 -18.86 -5.52
N TYR A 72 19.70 -17.74 -4.80
CA TYR A 72 18.53 -16.87 -4.65
C TYR A 72 18.62 -15.56 -5.44
N GLY A 73 19.79 -15.24 -6.01
CA GLY A 73 20.04 -13.96 -6.67
C GLY A 73 20.20 -12.79 -5.70
N HIS A 74 20.27 -13.06 -4.39
CA HIS A 74 20.43 -12.06 -3.34
C HIS A 74 21.00 -12.67 -2.06
N ILE A 75 21.67 -11.85 -1.24
CA ILE A 75 22.23 -12.25 0.06
C ILE A 75 21.24 -11.84 1.16
N TYR A 76 20.38 -12.76 1.61
CA TYR A 76 19.44 -12.52 2.70
C TYR A 76 20.08 -12.71 4.08
N ALA A 77 21.24 -13.37 4.13
CA ALA A 77 21.97 -13.76 5.32
C ALA A 77 21.09 -14.60 6.27
N TYR A 78 20.51 -15.69 5.75
CA TYR A 78 19.50 -16.50 6.46
C TYR A 78 19.97 -17.03 7.80
N ARG A 79 21.29 -17.20 8.01
CA ARG A 79 21.86 -17.56 9.32
C ARG A 79 21.36 -16.67 10.46
N PHE A 80 21.06 -15.40 10.20
CA PHE A 80 20.65 -14.43 11.21
C PHE A 80 19.12 -14.33 11.37
N MET A 81 18.36 -15.07 10.54
CA MET A 81 16.92 -15.21 10.71
C MET A 81 16.60 -15.93 12.04
N PRO A 82 15.63 -15.45 12.83
CA PRO A 82 15.17 -16.17 14.03
C PRO A 82 14.63 -17.56 13.67
N ASN A 83 14.90 -18.56 14.51
CA ASN A 83 14.41 -19.94 14.30
C ASN A 83 12.96 -20.13 14.83
N TYR A 84 12.13 -19.09 14.70
CA TYR A 84 10.72 -19.09 15.09
C TYR A 84 9.97 -18.01 14.31
N ASP A 85 8.66 -18.17 14.20
CA ASP A 85 7.79 -17.19 13.55
C ASP A 85 7.75 -15.86 14.31
N LEU A 86 7.82 -14.78 13.55
CA LEU A 86 7.65 -13.42 14.06
C LEU A 86 6.17 -13.10 14.20
N LYS A 87 5.85 -12.29 15.20
CA LYS A 87 4.51 -11.73 15.43
C LYS A 87 4.63 -10.44 16.21
N ALA A 88 3.66 -9.56 16.06
CA ALA A 88 3.57 -8.35 16.89
C ALA A 88 3.40 -8.74 18.37
N PRO A 89 4.35 -8.40 19.26
CA PRO A 89 4.19 -8.60 20.70
C PRO A 89 3.37 -7.46 21.32
N LYS A 90 3.04 -7.58 22.61
CA LYS A 90 2.52 -6.42 23.35
C LYS A 90 3.65 -5.43 23.57
N LEU A 91 3.35 -4.12 23.55
CA LEU A 91 4.36 -3.07 23.76
C LEU A 91 5.17 -3.27 25.03
N THR A 92 4.49 -3.64 26.11
CA THR A 92 5.08 -3.85 27.45
C THR A 92 6.01 -5.06 27.54
N GLU A 93 5.98 -5.96 26.55
CA GLU A 93 6.85 -7.13 26.48
C GLU A 93 8.18 -6.84 25.76
N ILE A 94 8.26 -5.70 25.05
CA ILE A 94 9.42 -5.34 24.25
C ILE A 94 10.49 -4.72 25.16
N PRO A 95 11.69 -5.32 25.27
CA PRO A 95 12.78 -4.77 26.05
C PRO A 95 13.40 -3.58 25.31
N ALA A 96 12.90 -2.37 25.53
CA ALA A 96 13.50 -1.13 25.04
C ALA A 96 13.54 -0.06 26.14
N LYS A 97 14.52 0.84 26.09
CA LYS A 97 14.58 1.99 27.03
C LYS A 97 13.55 3.08 26.72
N CYS A 98 13.18 3.21 25.45
CA CYS A 98 12.25 4.20 24.94
C CYS A 98 10.99 3.52 24.39
N GLU A 99 9.81 3.90 24.89
CA GLU A 99 8.54 3.29 24.48
C GLU A 99 8.21 3.56 23.00
N GLN A 100 8.57 4.75 22.50
CA GLN A 100 8.49 5.06 21.07
C GLN A 100 9.33 4.09 20.23
N ALA A 101 10.54 3.73 20.67
CA ALA A 101 11.38 2.76 19.99
C ALA A 101 10.80 1.34 20.07
N ALA A 102 10.23 0.94 21.21
CA ALA A 102 9.48 -0.30 21.33
C ALA A 102 8.30 -0.36 20.35
N SER A 103 7.59 0.74 20.13
CA SER A 103 6.48 0.79 19.18
C SER A 103 6.95 0.52 17.75
N ILE A 104 8.13 1.02 17.36
CA ILE A 104 8.73 0.73 16.04
C ILE A 104 9.09 -0.76 15.92
N ILE A 105 9.64 -1.37 16.98
CA ILE A 105 9.91 -2.82 17.01
C ILE A 105 8.63 -3.61 16.80
N LEU A 106 7.54 -3.28 17.52
CA LEU A 106 6.23 -3.93 17.36
C LEU A 106 5.79 -3.94 15.90
N MET A 107 5.88 -2.77 15.26
CA MET A 107 5.44 -2.60 13.88
C MET A 107 6.33 -3.32 12.87
N ILE A 108 7.66 -3.34 13.07
CA ILE A 108 8.59 -4.13 12.26
C ILE A 108 8.22 -5.63 12.34
N LEU A 109 7.97 -6.13 13.54
CA LEU A 109 7.62 -7.54 13.75
C LEU A 109 6.26 -7.89 13.13
N ASN A 110 5.30 -6.97 13.16
CA ASN A 110 4.02 -7.13 12.46
C ASN A 110 4.22 -7.26 10.93
N ASN A 111 5.05 -6.40 10.33
CA ASN A 111 5.32 -6.43 8.89
C ASN A 111 5.98 -7.74 8.41
N LEU A 112 6.59 -8.51 9.31
CA LEU A 112 7.26 -9.78 9.03
C LEU A 112 6.52 -11.00 9.62
N ASP A 113 5.34 -10.80 10.20
CA ASP A 113 4.50 -11.91 10.65
C ASP A 113 4.12 -12.79 9.45
N PRO A 114 4.31 -14.12 9.48
CA PRO A 114 3.96 -15.01 8.37
C PRO A 114 2.49 -14.96 7.94
N LYS A 115 1.58 -14.47 8.80
CA LYS A 115 0.18 -14.23 8.44
C LYS A 115 -0.02 -12.92 7.67
N VAL A 116 0.89 -11.97 7.84
CA VAL A 116 0.84 -10.61 7.25
C VAL A 116 1.69 -10.52 5.99
N ALA A 117 2.94 -10.99 6.06
CA ALA A 117 3.95 -10.85 5.03
C ALA A 117 3.75 -11.85 3.87
N GLN A 118 4.01 -11.40 2.64
CA GLN A 118 3.94 -12.22 1.44
C GLN A 118 5.06 -13.26 1.35
N PHE A 119 6.31 -12.87 1.64
CA PHE A 119 7.47 -13.76 1.71
C PHE A 119 8.27 -13.44 2.99
N PRO A 120 7.83 -13.94 4.15
CA PRO A 120 8.36 -13.52 5.45
C PRO A 120 9.86 -13.79 5.61
N GLN A 121 10.37 -14.90 5.07
CA GLN A 121 11.78 -15.28 5.22
C GLN A 121 12.72 -14.47 4.33
N GLU A 122 12.22 -13.90 3.24
CA GLU A 122 12.94 -12.98 2.35
C GLU A 122 12.66 -11.50 2.68
N LEU A 123 12.05 -11.25 3.85
CA LEU A 123 11.73 -9.94 4.39
C LEU A 123 10.80 -9.09 3.51
N VAL A 124 9.98 -9.74 2.67
CA VAL A 124 9.02 -9.09 1.77
C VAL A 124 7.63 -9.08 2.41
N THR A 125 7.08 -7.91 2.67
CA THR A 125 5.72 -7.78 3.21
C THR A 125 4.67 -7.89 2.11
N TYR A 126 4.81 -7.19 0.97
CA TYR A 126 3.86 -7.28 -0.15
C TYR A 126 4.46 -6.72 -1.45
N GLY A 127 3.70 -6.81 -2.55
CA GLY A 127 4.08 -6.26 -3.85
C GLY A 127 5.19 -7.06 -4.55
N GLY A 128 5.44 -8.31 -4.14
CA GLY A 128 6.46 -9.20 -4.69
C GLY A 128 7.90 -8.89 -4.27
N ASN A 129 8.24 -7.63 -4.02
CA ASN A 129 9.57 -7.20 -3.60
C ASN A 129 9.57 -6.00 -2.63
N GLY A 130 8.41 -5.57 -2.10
CA GLY A 130 8.32 -4.55 -1.06
C GLY A 130 8.87 -5.08 0.26
N GLN A 131 10.11 -4.69 0.60
CA GLN A 131 10.87 -5.23 1.71
C GLN A 131 10.90 -4.34 2.95
N VAL A 132 11.00 -5.01 4.09
CA VAL A 132 11.27 -4.39 5.41
C VAL A 132 12.77 -4.09 5.53
N PHE A 133 13.61 -5.08 5.23
CA PHE A 133 15.08 -4.99 5.21
C PHE A 133 15.65 -5.80 4.05
N SER A 134 16.87 -5.47 3.63
CA SER A 134 17.55 -6.16 2.53
C SER A 134 18.06 -7.52 2.99
N ASN A 135 18.44 -7.65 4.27
CA ASN A 135 18.92 -8.90 4.87
C ASN A 135 18.65 -8.98 6.38
N TRP A 136 18.79 -10.18 6.94
CA TRP A 136 18.53 -10.46 8.35
C TRP A 136 19.53 -9.84 9.33
N ILE A 137 20.74 -9.48 8.88
CA ILE A 137 21.71 -8.77 9.76
C ILE A 137 21.22 -7.35 10.03
N GLN A 138 20.73 -6.66 8.99
CA GLN A 138 20.12 -5.33 9.13
C GLN A 138 18.91 -5.35 10.07
N PHE A 139 18.04 -6.36 9.95
CA PHE A 139 16.92 -6.58 10.87
C PHE A 139 17.41 -6.66 12.32
N ARG A 140 18.38 -7.55 12.60
CA ARG A 140 18.90 -7.76 13.97
C ARG A 140 19.55 -6.49 14.55
N LEU A 141 20.38 -5.81 13.77
CA LEU A 141 21.03 -4.57 14.21
C LEU A 141 20.01 -3.45 14.47
N THR A 142 18.98 -3.33 13.63
CA THR A 142 17.91 -2.33 13.81
C THR A 142 17.17 -2.55 15.11
N LEU A 143 16.75 -3.80 15.39
CA LEU A 143 16.09 -4.14 16.65
C LEU A 143 17.00 -3.91 17.86
N HIS A 144 18.30 -4.21 17.72
CA HIS A 144 19.27 -3.92 18.76
C HIS A 144 19.36 -2.42 19.05
N TYR A 145 19.56 -1.57 18.03
CA TYR A 145 19.64 -0.12 18.21
C TYR A 145 18.37 0.46 18.82
N LEU A 146 17.19 0.03 18.35
CA LEU A 146 15.90 0.44 18.93
C LEU A 146 15.75 0.02 20.40
N SER A 147 16.29 -1.12 20.81
CA SER A 147 16.21 -1.57 22.21
C SER A 147 17.07 -0.73 23.16
N ILE A 148 18.22 -0.23 22.70
CA ILE A 148 19.20 0.45 23.56
C ILE A 148 19.12 1.98 23.52
N MET A 149 18.45 2.55 22.51
CA MET A 149 18.34 4.00 22.34
C MET A 149 17.47 4.64 23.41
N ASP A 150 17.79 5.88 23.76
CA ASP A 150 16.96 6.73 24.61
C ASP A 150 16.03 7.64 23.77
N ASP A 151 15.33 8.55 24.45
CA ASP A 151 14.42 9.52 23.83
C ASP A 151 15.13 10.75 23.24
N GLU A 152 16.46 10.84 23.32
CA GLU A 152 17.26 11.92 22.76
C GLU A 152 18.14 11.45 21.59
N GLN A 153 17.87 10.26 21.05
CA GLN A 153 18.54 9.72 19.88
C GLN A 153 17.59 9.51 18.70
N THR A 154 18.16 9.52 17.50
CA THR A 154 17.51 9.14 16.23
C THR A 154 18.33 8.08 15.53
N LEU A 155 17.69 6.97 15.15
CA LEU A 155 18.25 5.95 14.29
C LEU A 155 18.07 6.33 12.81
N THR A 156 19.15 6.39 12.04
CA THR A 156 19.08 6.69 10.61
C THR A 156 19.16 5.42 9.76
N MET A 157 18.18 5.24 8.88
CA MET A 157 18.01 4.05 8.04
C MET A 157 18.25 4.37 6.56
N TYR A 158 19.20 3.65 5.96
CA TYR A 158 19.65 3.81 4.58
C TYR A 158 19.27 2.57 3.77
N SER A 159 18.07 2.55 3.21
CA SER A 159 17.51 1.43 2.45
C SER A 159 17.66 0.10 3.19
N GLY A 160 17.17 0.06 4.43
CA GLY A 160 17.29 -1.08 5.34
C GLY A 160 18.58 -1.11 6.18
N HIS A 161 19.67 -0.49 5.75
CA HIS A 161 20.89 -0.41 6.56
C HIS A 161 20.72 0.53 7.78
N PRO A 162 20.85 0.04 9.03
CA PRO A 162 20.89 0.92 10.19
C PRO A 162 22.27 1.58 10.29
N SER A 163 22.36 2.84 9.86
CA SER A 163 23.63 3.58 9.84
C SER A 163 24.13 3.89 11.26
N GLY A 164 23.23 4.02 12.22
CA GLY A 164 23.57 4.22 13.64
C GLY A 164 22.63 5.16 14.37
N LEU A 165 22.87 5.29 15.68
CA LEU A 165 22.18 6.23 16.57
C LEU A 165 22.93 7.56 16.60
N PHE A 166 22.22 8.66 16.35
CA PHE A 166 22.76 10.01 16.39
C PHE A 166 22.02 10.83 17.48
N PRO A 167 22.72 11.71 18.21
CA PRO A 167 22.06 12.63 19.14
C PRO A 167 21.01 13.51 18.47
N SER A 168 19.93 13.79 19.18
CA SER A 168 18.74 14.53 18.75
C SER A 168 18.06 15.17 19.98
N HIS A 169 16.72 15.11 20.07
CA HIS A 169 15.94 15.59 21.22
C HIS A 169 14.59 14.84 21.30
N LYS A 170 13.88 14.98 22.42
CA LYS A 170 12.62 14.26 22.71
C LYS A 170 11.53 14.39 21.65
N ASP A 171 11.41 15.60 21.08
CA ASP A 171 10.44 15.88 20.01
C ASP A 171 10.90 15.45 18.60
N ALA A 172 12.13 14.98 18.42
CA ALA A 172 12.60 14.46 17.13
C ALA A 172 12.05 13.05 16.87
N PRO A 173 12.06 12.58 15.62
CA PRO A 173 11.78 11.18 15.33
C PRO A 173 12.82 10.25 15.98
N ARG A 174 12.38 9.11 16.51
CA ARG A 174 13.27 8.02 16.95
C ARG A 174 13.91 7.32 15.76
N MET A 175 13.31 7.42 14.57
CA MET A 175 13.85 6.84 13.35
C MET A 175 13.54 7.68 12.12
N VAL A 176 14.52 7.81 11.22
CA VAL A 176 14.36 8.43 9.89
C VAL A 176 14.72 7.40 8.83
N ILE A 177 13.80 7.17 7.89
CA ILE A 177 13.90 6.10 6.91
C ILE A 177 13.98 6.65 5.49
N SER A 178 14.98 6.18 4.74
CA SER A 178 15.01 6.31 3.28
C SER A 178 15.02 4.92 2.65
N ASN A 179 14.19 4.66 1.65
CA ASN A 179 14.22 3.40 0.89
C ASN A 179 14.25 3.70 -0.61
N GLY A 180 15.29 3.21 -1.29
CA GLY A 180 15.37 3.31 -2.74
C GLY A 180 15.68 4.71 -3.27
N MET A 181 16.10 5.65 -2.42
CA MET A 181 16.50 6.99 -2.86
C MET A 181 17.72 6.88 -3.79
N MET A 182 17.57 7.40 -5.01
CA MET A 182 18.57 7.31 -6.07
C MET A 182 18.81 8.67 -6.69
N ILE A 183 20.01 8.85 -7.26
CA ILE A 183 20.23 9.91 -8.25
C ILE A 183 19.28 9.62 -9.44
N PRO A 184 18.44 10.59 -9.88
CA PRO A 184 17.35 10.31 -10.82
C PRO A 184 17.77 9.55 -12.09
N ASN A 185 18.90 9.94 -12.71
CA ASN A 185 19.43 9.30 -13.93
C ASN A 185 19.81 7.82 -13.76
N TYR A 186 19.90 7.33 -12.52
CA TYR A 186 20.24 5.94 -12.19
C TYR A 186 19.08 5.18 -11.54
N SER A 187 17.87 5.75 -11.54
CA SER A 187 16.67 5.16 -10.92
C SER A 187 15.88 4.27 -11.88
N THR A 188 16.55 3.46 -12.71
CA THR A 188 15.87 2.53 -13.62
C THR A 188 15.62 1.18 -12.96
N LYS A 189 14.56 0.46 -13.38
CA LYS A 189 14.24 -0.89 -12.88
C LYS A 189 15.41 -1.88 -13.02
N ASN A 190 16.12 -1.86 -14.15
CA ASN A 190 17.29 -2.71 -14.39
C ASN A 190 18.45 -2.43 -13.42
N LEU A 191 18.67 -1.14 -13.10
CA LEU A 191 19.70 -0.76 -12.14
C LEU A 191 19.29 -1.11 -10.70
N TYR A 192 18.00 -1.05 -10.37
CA TYR A 192 17.49 -1.52 -9.08
C TYR A 192 17.88 -2.96 -8.81
N ASP A 193 17.61 -3.90 -9.72
CA ASP A 193 17.92 -5.33 -9.53
C ASP A 193 19.41 -5.55 -9.22
N LYS A 194 20.28 -4.87 -9.97
CA LYS A 194 21.73 -4.85 -9.72
C LYS A 194 22.08 -4.29 -8.35
N TYR A 195 21.56 -3.12 -7.98
CA TYR A 195 21.89 -2.45 -6.72
C TYR A 195 21.31 -3.15 -5.49
N PHE A 196 20.15 -3.79 -5.65
CA PHE A 196 19.56 -4.64 -4.65
C PHE A 196 20.47 -5.84 -4.35
N ALA A 197 20.88 -6.59 -5.39
CA ALA A 197 21.79 -7.72 -5.24
C ALA A 197 23.18 -7.34 -4.68
N LEU A 198 23.65 -6.12 -4.97
CA LEU A 198 24.86 -5.54 -4.36
C LEU A 198 24.69 -5.18 -2.87
N GLY A 199 23.47 -5.18 -2.34
CA GLY A 199 23.15 -4.83 -0.96
C GLY A 199 23.28 -3.34 -0.66
N VAL A 200 23.08 -2.46 -1.67
CA VAL A 200 23.21 -0.99 -1.52
C VAL A 200 21.89 -0.24 -1.60
N THR A 201 20.79 -0.93 -1.90
CA THR A 201 19.45 -0.35 -1.85
C THR A 201 18.38 -1.43 -1.61
N GLN A 202 17.13 -1.02 -1.41
CA GLN A 202 15.96 -1.90 -1.35
C GLN A 202 14.71 -1.15 -1.81
N TYR A 203 13.69 -1.88 -2.22
CA TYR A 203 12.38 -1.31 -2.55
C TYR A 203 11.45 -1.43 -1.33
N GLY A 204 11.09 -0.29 -0.73
CA GLY A 204 10.26 -0.25 0.48
C GLY A 204 8.74 -0.23 0.23
N GLN A 205 8.30 -0.22 -1.04
CA GLN A 205 6.91 0.04 -1.42
C GLN A 205 6.41 1.34 -0.73
N MET A 206 5.26 1.31 -0.07
CA MET A 206 4.73 2.36 0.79
C MET A 206 4.93 1.93 2.24
N THR A 207 4.20 0.92 2.72
CA THR A 207 4.14 0.60 4.15
C THR A 207 5.02 -0.59 4.57
N ALA A 208 5.70 -1.24 3.60
CA ALA A 208 6.61 -2.36 3.88
C ALA A 208 7.90 -1.85 4.54
N GLY A 209 8.59 -0.92 3.88
CA GLY A 209 9.84 -0.33 4.36
C GLY A 209 9.68 0.77 5.40
N SER A 210 8.44 1.23 5.66
CA SER A 210 8.12 2.24 6.69
C SER A 210 7.44 1.64 7.93
N TYR A 211 7.34 0.31 7.97
CA TYR A 211 6.91 -0.45 9.15
C TYR A 211 5.50 -0.08 9.59
N CYS A 212 4.54 -0.06 8.68
CA CYS A 212 3.15 0.26 9.05
C CYS A 212 2.08 -0.49 8.24
N TYR A 213 2.41 -1.65 7.68
CA TYR A 213 1.44 -2.47 6.95
C TYR A 213 0.55 -3.22 7.94
N ILE A 214 -0.77 -3.22 7.72
CA ILE A 214 -1.77 -3.77 8.65
C ILE A 214 -2.63 -4.87 8.01
N GLY A 215 -2.06 -5.57 7.04
CA GLY A 215 -2.77 -6.57 6.27
C GLY A 215 -3.69 -5.97 5.19
N PRO A 216 -4.66 -6.75 4.68
CA PRO A 216 -5.42 -6.39 3.49
C PRO A 216 -6.53 -5.37 3.74
N GLN A 217 -6.88 -5.08 4.99
CA GLN A 217 -7.99 -4.19 5.34
C GLN A 217 -7.88 -2.79 4.71
N GLY A 218 -6.66 -2.29 4.52
CA GLY A 218 -6.44 -0.99 3.86
C GLY A 218 -6.85 -0.98 2.40
N ILE A 219 -6.63 -2.08 1.68
CA ILE A 219 -7.05 -2.19 0.28
C ILE A 219 -8.55 -2.44 0.20
N VAL A 220 -9.11 -3.27 1.09
CA VAL A 220 -10.58 -3.50 1.14
C VAL A 220 -11.31 -2.17 1.40
N HIS A 221 -10.86 -1.38 2.36
CA HIS A 221 -11.41 -0.05 2.64
C HIS A 221 -11.29 0.88 1.42
N GLY A 222 -10.06 1.06 0.91
CA GLY A 222 -9.82 1.94 -0.22
C GLY A 222 -10.67 1.59 -1.44
N THR A 223 -10.77 0.30 -1.78
CA THR A 223 -11.61 -0.15 -2.90
C THR A 223 -13.10 0.01 -2.63
N THR A 224 -13.56 -0.18 -1.39
CA THR A 224 -14.96 0.09 -1.02
C THR A 224 -15.30 1.56 -1.29
N ILE A 225 -14.44 2.48 -0.83
CA ILE A 225 -14.61 3.92 -1.05
C ILE A 225 -14.54 4.28 -2.54
N THR A 226 -13.62 3.69 -3.31
CA THR A 226 -13.55 3.89 -4.77
C THR A 226 -14.85 3.49 -5.45
N VAL A 227 -15.38 2.30 -5.17
CA VAL A 227 -16.59 1.77 -5.81
C VAL A 227 -17.83 2.60 -5.41
N MET A 228 -17.96 2.99 -4.14
CA MET A 228 -19.05 3.86 -3.69
C MET A 228 -19.01 5.23 -4.37
N ASN A 229 -17.83 5.84 -4.49
CA ASN A 229 -17.69 7.13 -5.17
C ASN A 229 -17.87 7.02 -6.68
N ALA A 230 -17.45 5.92 -7.31
CA ALA A 230 -17.77 5.62 -8.71
C ALA A 230 -19.28 5.50 -8.93
N GLY A 231 -20.00 4.85 -8.00
CA GLY A 231 -21.45 4.78 -7.98
C GLY A 231 -22.13 6.15 -8.02
N ARG A 232 -21.72 7.04 -7.11
CA ARG A 232 -22.24 8.41 -7.08
C ARG A 232 -21.87 9.20 -8.33
N LYS A 233 -20.59 9.18 -8.73
CA LYS A 233 -20.07 10.02 -9.81
C LYS A 233 -20.62 9.61 -11.17
N TYR A 234 -20.63 8.31 -11.46
CA TYR A 234 -20.98 7.83 -12.79
C TYR A 234 -22.43 7.38 -12.91
N LEU A 235 -23.02 6.84 -11.84
CA LEU A 235 -24.38 6.31 -11.87
C LEU A 235 -25.40 7.20 -11.12
N GLY A 236 -24.95 8.25 -10.43
CA GLY A 236 -25.81 9.18 -9.70
C GLY A 236 -26.52 8.54 -8.50
N THR A 237 -25.97 7.46 -7.92
CA THR A 237 -26.61 6.72 -6.81
C THR A 237 -25.65 6.37 -5.68
N ASP A 238 -26.14 6.43 -4.44
CA ASP A 238 -25.49 5.89 -3.24
C ASP A 238 -25.86 4.43 -2.96
N ASP A 239 -26.92 3.93 -3.59
CA ASP A 239 -27.34 2.54 -3.50
C ASP A 239 -26.88 1.77 -4.74
N LEU A 240 -25.90 0.89 -4.54
CA LEU A 240 -25.36 0.01 -5.58
C LEU A 240 -26.03 -1.36 -5.64
N ALA A 241 -27.11 -1.59 -4.87
CA ALA A 241 -27.84 -2.86 -4.92
C ALA A 241 -28.38 -3.13 -6.34
N GLY A 242 -27.96 -4.27 -6.89
CA GLY A 242 -28.28 -4.67 -8.27
C GLY A 242 -27.42 -3.99 -9.36
N LYS A 243 -26.43 -3.16 -9.00
CA LYS A 243 -25.40 -2.67 -9.93
C LYS A 243 -24.27 -3.68 -10.02
N VAL A 244 -23.66 -3.79 -11.20
CA VAL A 244 -22.62 -4.78 -11.49
C VAL A 244 -21.29 -4.07 -11.73
N PHE A 245 -20.27 -4.50 -10.97
CA PHE A 245 -18.88 -4.06 -11.08
C PHE A 245 -18.01 -5.23 -11.57
N VAL A 246 -17.42 -5.10 -12.75
CA VAL A 246 -16.51 -6.11 -13.33
C VAL A 246 -15.07 -5.64 -13.23
N THR A 247 -14.19 -6.51 -12.74
CA THR A 247 -12.75 -6.26 -12.62
C THR A 247 -11.93 -7.55 -12.72
N SER A 248 -10.62 -7.46 -12.52
CA SER A 248 -9.66 -8.56 -12.67
C SER A 248 -8.65 -8.65 -11.53
N GLY A 249 -8.14 -9.86 -11.33
CA GLY A 249 -7.09 -10.20 -10.39
C GLY A 249 -7.61 -10.50 -8.97
N LEU A 250 -7.17 -11.63 -8.42
CA LEU A 250 -7.40 -12.05 -7.04
C LEU A 250 -6.08 -12.25 -6.27
N GLY A 251 -5.02 -11.60 -6.76
CA GLY A 251 -3.69 -11.56 -6.14
C GLY A 251 -3.68 -10.81 -4.79
N GLY A 252 -2.47 -10.48 -4.29
CA GLY A 252 -2.28 -9.92 -2.95
C GLY A 252 -3.19 -8.74 -2.61
N MET A 253 -3.15 -7.69 -3.45
CA MET A 253 -4.00 -6.49 -3.32
C MET A 253 -5.35 -6.65 -4.04
N SER A 254 -5.34 -7.14 -5.28
CA SER A 254 -6.54 -7.21 -6.13
C SER A 254 -7.62 -8.18 -5.62
N GLY A 255 -7.25 -9.17 -4.79
CA GLY A 255 -8.21 -10.01 -4.08
C GLY A 255 -9.21 -9.24 -3.20
N ALA A 256 -8.81 -8.07 -2.70
CA ALA A 256 -9.67 -7.23 -1.86
C ALA A 256 -10.91 -6.70 -2.60
N GLN A 257 -10.87 -6.64 -3.94
CA GLN A 257 -11.99 -6.15 -4.75
C GLN A 257 -13.25 -7.00 -4.56
N ALA A 258 -13.10 -8.31 -4.36
CA ALA A 258 -14.22 -9.21 -4.11
C ALA A 258 -15.00 -8.81 -2.86
N LYS A 259 -14.28 -8.58 -1.75
CA LYS A 259 -14.89 -8.16 -0.48
C LYS A 259 -15.40 -6.71 -0.53
N ALA A 260 -14.65 -5.83 -1.17
CA ALA A 260 -15.02 -4.41 -1.31
C ALA A 260 -16.32 -4.23 -2.11
N ALA A 261 -16.55 -5.00 -3.18
CA ALA A 261 -17.78 -4.97 -3.95
C ALA A 261 -19.01 -5.29 -3.09
N VAL A 262 -18.92 -6.35 -2.27
CA VAL A 262 -19.99 -6.76 -1.35
C VAL A 262 -20.25 -5.69 -0.27
N ILE A 263 -19.19 -5.11 0.30
CA ILE A 263 -19.31 -4.05 1.32
C ILE A 263 -19.92 -2.77 0.73
N ALA A 264 -19.53 -2.41 -0.50
CA ALA A 264 -20.14 -1.31 -1.26
C ALA A 264 -21.60 -1.60 -1.65
N GLY A 265 -22.03 -2.86 -1.59
CA GLY A 265 -23.41 -3.30 -1.82
C GLY A 265 -23.72 -3.69 -3.26
N CYS A 266 -22.72 -3.93 -4.11
CA CYS A 266 -22.89 -4.28 -5.52
C CYS A 266 -22.66 -5.78 -5.81
N VAL A 267 -22.96 -6.18 -7.04
CA VAL A 267 -22.54 -7.47 -7.60
C VAL A 267 -21.13 -7.30 -8.17
N GLY A 268 -20.12 -7.86 -7.50
CA GLY A 268 -18.74 -7.83 -7.97
C GLY A 268 -18.40 -9.07 -8.79
N VAL A 269 -17.87 -8.90 -9.99
CA VAL A 269 -17.39 -10.00 -10.85
C VAL A 269 -15.89 -9.84 -11.05
N ILE A 270 -15.11 -10.84 -10.63
CA ILE A 270 -13.64 -10.76 -10.64
C ILE A 270 -13.08 -11.94 -11.42
N ALA A 271 -12.46 -11.64 -12.57
CA ALA A 271 -11.75 -12.64 -13.36
C ALA A 271 -10.34 -12.90 -12.80
N GLU A 272 -9.98 -14.16 -12.65
CA GLU A 272 -8.64 -14.61 -12.24
C GLU A 272 -8.30 -15.90 -12.98
N ILE A 273 -7.14 -15.94 -13.64
CA ILE A 273 -6.69 -17.10 -14.39
C ILE A 273 -5.91 -18.10 -13.52
N ASN A 274 -5.33 -17.63 -12.41
CA ASN A 274 -4.62 -18.46 -11.45
C ASN A 274 -5.60 -19.09 -10.47
N GLU A 275 -5.89 -20.38 -10.68
CA GLU A 275 -6.77 -21.17 -9.83
C GLU A 275 -6.38 -21.11 -8.34
N ALA A 276 -5.08 -21.13 -8.02
CA ALA A 276 -4.63 -21.07 -6.63
C ALA A 276 -4.98 -19.73 -5.96
N ALA A 277 -4.92 -18.62 -6.69
CA ALA A 277 -5.31 -17.31 -6.18
C ALA A 277 -6.82 -17.25 -5.93
N LEU A 278 -7.62 -17.72 -6.89
CA LEU A 278 -9.08 -17.77 -6.78
C LEU A 278 -9.53 -18.65 -5.59
N ASN A 279 -9.04 -19.90 -5.52
CA ASN A 279 -9.36 -20.85 -4.46
C ASN A 279 -8.95 -20.32 -3.08
N LYS A 280 -7.84 -19.57 -3.00
CA LYS A 280 -7.44 -18.90 -1.77
C LYS A 280 -8.45 -17.83 -1.33
N ARG A 281 -8.98 -17.02 -2.25
CA ARG A 281 -9.98 -15.99 -1.90
C ARG A 281 -11.35 -16.59 -1.57
N TYR A 282 -11.72 -17.67 -2.24
CA TYR A 282 -12.91 -18.44 -1.91
C TYR A 282 -12.82 -19.08 -0.52
N SER A 283 -11.71 -19.74 -0.19
CA SER A 283 -11.53 -20.34 1.15
C SER A 283 -11.43 -19.31 2.29
N GLN A 284 -11.05 -18.06 1.98
CA GLN A 284 -11.10 -16.93 2.90
C GLN A 284 -12.49 -16.32 3.10
N GLY A 285 -13.50 -16.77 2.34
CA GLY A 285 -14.85 -16.18 2.33
C GLY A 285 -14.88 -14.77 1.73
N TRP A 286 -13.96 -14.44 0.84
CA TRP A 286 -13.97 -13.16 0.12
C TRP A 286 -14.70 -13.26 -1.23
N LEU A 287 -14.68 -14.46 -1.84
CA LEU A 287 -15.54 -14.83 -2.95
C LEU A 287 -16.72 -15.66 -2.43
N ASP A 288 -17.93 -15.34 -2.85
CA ASP A 288 -19.14 -16.06 -2.46
C ASP A 288 -19.43 -17.25 -3.39
N VAL A 289 -19.24 -17.07 -4.70
CA VAL A 289 -19.45 -18.10 -5.73
C VAL A 289 -18.41 -17.95 -6.83
N TYR A 290 -18.13 -19.02 -7.58
CA TYR A 290 -17.29 -18.93 -8.78
C TYR A 290 -17.66 -20.00 -9.82
N SER A 291 -17.27 -19.78 -11.08
CA SER A 291 -17.33 -20.78 -12.15
C SER A 291 -16.18 -20.54 -13.15
N ASP A 292 -15.78 -21.60 -13.85
CA ASP A 292 -14.88 -21.55 -15.01
C ASP A 292 -15.65 -21.41 -16.34
N LYS A 293 -16.98 -21.41 -16.30
CA LYS A 293 -17.85 -21.26 -17.48
C LYS A 293 -18.47 -19.88 -17.53
N LEU A 294 -18.21 -19.18 -18.63
CA LEU A 294 -18.76 -17.84 -18.90
C LEU A 294 -20.29 -17.77 -18.85
N ASP A 295 -21.00 -18.80 -19.31
CA ASP A 295 -22.46 -18.84 -19.27
C ASP A 295 -23.02 -18.90 -17.84
N ASP A 296 -22.32 -19.58 -16.93
CA ASP A 296 -22.67 -19.57 -15.51
C ASP A 296 -22.45 -18.19 -14.91
N ILE A 297 -21.35 -17.51 -15.29
CA ILE A 297 -21.05 -16.14 -14.83
C ILE A 297 -22.16 -15.18 -15.28
N VAL A 298 -22.56 -15.22 -16.55
CA VAL A 298 -23.67 -14.39 -17.07
C VAL A 298 -24.98 -14.70 -16.35
N LYS A 299 -25.27 -15.98 -16.07
CA LYS A 299 -26.45 -16.38 -15.30
C LYS A 299 -26.41 -15.81 -13.88
N PHE A 300 -25.29 -15.91 -13.18
CA PHE A 300 -25.13 -15.34 -11.84
C PHE A 300 -25.31 -13.83 -11.86
N ILE A 301 -24.72 -13.12 -12.83
CA ILE A 301 -24.90 -11.66 -12.98
C ILE A 301 -26.39 -11.33 -13.06
N LYS A 302 -27.14 -11.99 -13.95
CA LYS A 302 -28.58 -11.73 -14.15
C LYS A 302 -29.39 -12.04 -12.88
N GLU A 303 -29.10 -13.15 -12.21
CA GLU A 303 -29.78 -13.58 -10.98
C GLU A 303 -29.57 -12.58 -9.82
N TYR A 304 -28.32 -12.21 -9.55
CA TYR A 304 -27.99 -11.35 -8.41
C TYR A 304 -28.31 -9.88 -8.67
N ARG A 305 -28.24 -9.44 -9.92
CA ARG A 305 -28.80 -8.16 -10.38
C ARG A 305 -30.30 -8.09 -10.10
N GLY A 306 -31.05 -9.11 -10.54
CA GLY A 306 -32.52 -9.16 -10.39
C GLY A 306 -32.98 -9.22 -8.93
N SER A 307 -32.26 -9.97 -8.09
CA SER A 307 -32.54 -10.07 -6.65
C SER A 307 -31.96 -8.92 -5.81
N ARG A 308 -31.19 -8.00 -6.42
CA ARG A 308 -30.51 -6.88 -5.75
C ARG A 308 -29.62 -7.31 -4.57
N LYS A 309 -29.08 -8.53 -4.63
CA LYS A 309 -28.21 -9.09 -3.58
C LYS A 309 -26.75 -8.72 -3.87
N ALA A 310 -26.07 -8.13 -2.90
CA ALA A 310 -24.62 -7.93 -2.96
C ALA A 310 -23.92 -9.30 -2.88
N VAL A 311 -23.01 -9.56 -3.82
CA VAL A 311 -22.31 -10.85 -3.95
C VAL A 311 -21.00 -10.67 -4.69
N SER A 312 -20.00 -11.49 -4.38
CA SER A 312 -18.76 -11.58 -5.15
C SER A 312 -18.68 -12.88 -5.95
N ILE A 313 -18.55 -12.73 -7.27
CA ILE A 313 -18.54 -13.80 -8.28
C ILE A 313 -17.13 -13.90 -8.86
N GLY A 314 -16.49 -15.05 -8.69
CA GLY A 314 -15.20 -15.36 -9.31
C GLY A 314 -15.39 -15.98 -10.69
N TYR A 315 -14.67 -15.49 -11.70
CA TYR A 315 -14.52 -16.18 -12.97
C TYR A 315 -13.11 -16.79 -13.04
N LEU A 316 -13.02 -18.12 -13.07
CA LEU A 316 -11.76 -18.82 -13.27
C LEU A 316 -11.41 -18.82 -14.76
N GLY A 317 -10.71 -17.78 -15.21
CA GLY A 317 -10.41 -17.56 -16.62
C GLY A 317 -9.82 -16.19 -16.90
N ASN A 318 -9.66 -15.86 -18.17
CA ASN A 318 -9.03 -14.60 -18.57
C ASN A 318 -10.06 -13.46 -18.62
N ILE A 319 -9.73 -12.29 -18.05
CA ILE A 319 -10.60 -11.11 -18.07
C ILE A 319 -11.01 -10.70 -19.50
N VAL A 320 -10.17 -10.93 -20.50
CA VAL A 320 -10.49 -10.63 -21.90
C VAL A 320 -11.66 -11.47 -22.40
N ASP A 321 -11.70 -12.76 -22.08
CA ASP A 321 -12.81 -13.63 -22.48
C ASP A 321 -14.13 -13.16 -21.83
N LEU A 322 -14.07 -12.70 -20.58
CA LEU A 322 -15.24 -12.14 -19.89
C LEU A 322 -15.73 -10.84 -20.54
N TRP A 323 -14.83 -9.90 -20.85
CA TRP A 323 -15.20 -8.65 -21.53
C TRP A 323 -15.79 -8.90 -22.92
N GLU A 324 -15.18 -9.78 -23.71
CA GLU A 324 -15.66 -10.15 -25.04
C GLU A 324 -17.04 -10.84 -24.95
N ARG A 325 -17.22 -11.75 -23.99
CA ARG A 325 -18.52 -12.40 -23.74
C ARG A 325 -19.62 -11.40 -23.37
N LEU A 326 -19.31 -10.41 -22.52
CA LEU A 326 -20.26 -9.35 -22.15
C LEU A 326 -20.61 -8.46 -23.36
N CYS A 327 -19.71 -8.31 -24.32
CA CYS A 327 -19.99 -7.60 -25.57
C CYS A 327 -21.01 -8.31 -26.47
N GLU A 328 -21.20 -9.62 -26.31
CA GLU A 328 -22.15 -10.46 -27.07
C GLU A 328 -23.56 -10.44 -26.49
N GLU A 329 -23.71 -10.07 -25.22
CA GLU A 329 -25.02 -9.97 -24.58
C GLU A 329 -25.80 -8.78 -25.14
N ASN A 330 -27.07 -9.00 -25.49
CA ASN A 330 -27.97 -7.96 -25.98
C ASN A 330 -28.27 -6.89 -24.92
N GLU A 331 -28.35 -7.31 -23.66
CA GLU A 331 -28.58 -6.43 -22.51
C GLU A 331 -27.27 -5.84 -21.98
N MET A 332 -27.32 -4.63 -21.41
CA MET A 332 -26.17 -4.06 -20.72
C MET A 332 -26.09 -4.65 -19.30
N LEU A 333 -25.21 -5.64 -19.12
CA LEU A 333 -25.11 -6.38 -17.85
C LEU A 333 -24.13 -5.77 -16.84
N VAL A 334 -23.35 -4.77 -17.25
CA VAL A 334 -22.28 -4.16 -16.43
C VAL A 334 -22.36 -2.65 -16.49
N GLU A 335 -22.36 -1.99 -15.34
CA GLU A 335 -22.35 -0.52 -15.24
C GLU A 335 -20.95 0.03 -14.95
N LEU A 336 -20.17 -0.67 -14.12
CA LEU A 336 -18.87 -0.23 -13.64
C LEU A 336 -17.79 -1.25 -14.05
N GLY A 337 -16.66 -0.75 -14.56
CA GLY A 337 -15.56 -1.59 -15.03
C GLY A 337 -14.19 -1.08 -14.59
N SER A 338 -13.29 -2.00 -14.26
CA SER A 338 -11.89 -1.67 -13.95
C SER A 338 -10.97 -2.84 -14.30
N ASP A 339 -9.66 -2.65 -14.13
CA ASP A 339 -8.65 -3.71 -14.18
C ASP A 339 -7.65 -3.58 -13.02
N GLN A 340 -7.28 -4.68 -12.38
CA GLN A 340 -6.23 -4.71 -11.36
C GLN A 340 -5.25 -5.88 -11.55
N THR A 341 -5.06 -6.31 -12.81
CA THR A 341 -3.89 -7.13 -13.18
C THR A 341 -2.59 -6.38 -12.89
N SER A 342 -1.44 -7.05 -12.84
CA SER A 342 -0.16 -6.41 -12.50
C SER A 342 0.56 -5.87 -13.75
N CYS A 343 -0.10 -4.98 -14.50
CA CYS A 343 0.45 -4.33 -15.69
C CYS A 343 1.68 -3.43 -15.45
N HIS A 344 2.07 -3.15 -14.20
CA HIS A 344 3.35 -2.50 -13.90
C HIS A 344 4.56 -3.38 -14.25
N ASN A 345 4.36 -4.71 -14.32
CA ASN A 345 5.34 -5.74 -14.67
C ASN A 345 4.72 -6.81 -15.63
N PRO A 346 4.21 -6.42 -16.81
CA PRO A 346 3.30 -7.25 -17.60
C PRO A 346 3.98 -8.49 -18.22
N TYR A 347 5.31 -8.45 -18.41
CA TYR A 347 6.07 -9.51 -19.07
C TYR A 347 6.69 -10.54 -18.12
N ASN A 348 6.56 -10.35 -16.80
CA ASN A 348 7.16 -11.20 -15.77
C ASN A 348 6.09 -11.81 -14.85
N GLY A 349 4.97 -12.28 -15.43
CA GLY A 349 3.86 -12.89 -14.69
C GLY A 349 2.89 -11.89 -14.07
N GLY A 350 2.96 -10.62 -14.47
CA GLY A 350 2.00 -9.60 -14.04
C GLY A 350 0.70 -9.62 -14.84
N TYR A 351 0.77 -9.97 -16.13
CA TYR A 351 -0.37 -10.06 -17.04
C TYR A 351 -0.31 -11.36 -17.86
N TYR A 352 -1.43 -12.07 -17.96
CA TYR A 352 -1.52 -13.35 -18.66
C TYR A 352 -2.32 -13.19 -19.96
N PRO A 353 -1.73 -13.53 -21.13
CA PRO A 353 -2.40 -13.33 -22.41
C PRO A 353 -3.58 -14.28 -22.61
N VAL A 354 -4.67 -13.76 -23.20
CA VAL A 354 -5.83 -14.56 -23.57
C VAL A 354 -5.49 -15.60 -24.64
N GLY A 355 -6.13 -16.76 -24.59
CA GLY A 355 -5.87 -17.89 -25.48
C GLY A 355 -4.72 -18.81 -25.05
N LEU A 356 -4.02 -18.49 -23.96
CA LEU A 356 -3.13 -19.40 -23.26
C LEU A 356 -3.68 -19.72 -21.87
N THR A 357 -3.54 -20.97 -21.43
CA THR A 357 -3.76 -21.33 -20.03
C THR A 357 -2.66 -20.72 -19.13
N PHE A 358 -2.90 -20.67 -17.82
CA PHE A 358 -1.92 -20.19 -16.85
C PHE A 358 -0.57 -20.92 -16.96
N ASP A 359 -0.60 -22.25 -17.08
CA ASP A 359 0.61 -23.09 -17.18
C ASP A 359 1.35 -22.91 -18.51
N GLU A 360 0.62 -22.80 -19.63
CA GLU A 360 1.22 -22.51 -20.93
C GLU A 360 1.88 -21.14 -20.96
N ALA A 361 1.23 -20.13 -20.38
CA ALA A 361 1.77 -18.79 -20.26
C ALA A 361 3.06 -18.77 -19.40
N ASN A 362 3.08 -19.48 -18.26
CA ASN A 362 4.28 -19.60 -17.42
C ASN A 362 5.43 -20.31 -18.14
N LYS A 363 5.14 -21.39 -18.88
CA LYS A 363 6.15 -22.08 -19.70
C LYS A 363 6.69 -21.18 -20.79
N LEU A 364 5.82 -20.50 -21.54
CA LEU A 364 6.20 -19.60 -22.63
C LEU A 364 7.04 -18.42 -22.14
N MET A 365 6.65 -17.82 -21.02
CA MET A 365 7.40 -16.72 -20.39
C MET A 365 8.84 -17.10 -20.07
N ALA A 366 9.10 -18.36 -19.69
CA ALA A 366 10.43 -18.86 -19.40
C ALA A 366 11.19 -19.32 -20.67
N SER A 367 10.51 -19.98 -21.61
CA SER A 367 11.15 -20.58 -22.78
C SER A 367 11.36 -19.61 -23.94
N ASP A 368 10.46 -18.65 -24.13
CA ASP A 368 10.45 -17.69 -25.24
C ASP A 368 9.82 -16.35 -24.80
N PRO A 369 10.59 -15.51 -24.07
CA PRO A 369 10.09 -14.25 -23.52
C PRO A 369 9.61 -13.26 -24.59
N GLU A 370 10.21 -13.25 -25.78
CA GLU A 370 9.82 -12.37 -26.88
C GLU A 370 8.43 -12.72 -27.40
N ARG A 371 8.17 -14.02 -27.61
CA ARG A 371 6.84 -14.49 -28.01
C ARG A 371 5.81 -14.26 -26.91
N PHE A 372 6.17 -14.47 -25.64
CA PHE A 372 5.31 -14.14 -24.52
C PHE A 372 4.92 -12.65 -24.51
N GLN A 373 5.90 -11.75 -24.67
CA GLN A 373 5.68 -10.31 -24.75
C GLN A 373 4.75 -9.94 -25.92
N SER A 374 4.92 -10.56 -27.08
CA SER A 374 4.04 -10.36 -28.24
C SER A 374 2.60 -10.79 -27.94
N ALA A 375 2.41 -11.96 -27.30
CA ALA A 375 1.10 -12.46 -26.89
C ALA A 375 0.43 -11.52 -25.86
N VAL A 376 1.19 -10.99 -24.90
CA VAL A 376 0.70 -10.01 -23.92
C VAL A 376 0.21 -8.74 -24.61
N LYS A 377 0.99 -8.16 -25.53
CA LYS A 377 0.59 -6.96 -26.28
C LYS A 377 -0.69 -7.19 -27.10
N HIS A 378 -0.80 -8.35 -27.74
CA HIS A 378 -2.00 -8.71 -28.49
C HIS A 378 -3.23 -8.84 -27.57
N SER A 379 -3.08 -9.47 -26.41
CA SER A 379 -4.14 -9.61 -25.41
C SER A 379 -4.60 -8.27 -24.84
N LEU A 380 -3.68 -7.37 -24.48
CA LEU A 380 -3.99 -6.01 -24.01
C LEU A 380 -4.84 -5.24 -25.05
N THR A 381 -4.47 -5.36 -26.33
CA THR A 381 -5.19 -4.72 -27.44
C THR A 381 -6.61 -5.28 -27.58
N ARG A 382 -6.82 -6.58 -27.35
CA ARG A 382 -8.17 -7.18 -27.35
C ARG A 382 -8.99 -6.71 -26.15
N GLN A 383 -8.38 -6.70 -24.96
CA GLN A 383 -9.04 -6.25 -23.72
C GLN A 383 -9.62 -4.85 -23.87
N ILE A 384 -8.78 -3.89 -24.29
CA ILE A 384 -9.21 -2.48 -24.38
C ILE A 384 -10.26 -2.26 -25.47
N LYS A 385 -10.23 -3.01 -26.57
CA LYS A 385 -11.28 -2.96 -27.61
C LYS A 385 -12.63 -3.45 -27.10
N ALA A 386 -12.65 -4.51 -26.30
CA ALA A 386 -13.88 -5.00 -25.68
C ALA A 386 -14.43 -3.98 -24.66
N VAL A 387 -13.55 -3.36 -23.86
CA VAL A 387 -13.91 -2.24 -22.98
C VAL A 387 -14.46 -1.07 -23.77
N GLU A 388 -13.83 -0.64 -24.86
CA GLU A 388 -14.32 0.43 -25.75
C GLU A 388 -15.74 0.15 -26.27
N LYS A 389 -15.99 -1.09 -26.71
CA LYS A 389 -17.31 -1.52 -27.19
C LYS A 389 -18.38 -1.46 -26.09
N LEU A 390 -18.05 -1.80 -24.84
CA LEU A 390 -18.97 -1.71 -23.72
C LEU A 390 -19.16 -0.28 -23.22
N CYS A 391 -18.11 0.54 -23.23
CA CYS A 391 -18.20 1.97 -22.91
C CYS A 391 -19.12 2.70 -23.88
N ALA A 392 -19.06 2.38 -25.17
CA ALA A 392 -20.01 2.89 -26.17
C ALA A 392 -21.48 2.47 -25.90
N ARG A 393 -21.70 1.46 -25.05
CA ARG A 393 -23.03 0.99 -24.61
C ARG A 393 -23.42 1.48 -23.21
N GLY A 394 -22.59 2.27 -22.54
CA GLY A 394 -22.87 2.85 -21.22
C GLY A 394 -22.07 2.26 -20.04
N LEU A 395 -21.06 1.44 -20.28
CA LEU A 395 -20.08 1.08 -19.23
C LEU A 395 -19.26 2.31 -18.83
N HIS A 396 -19.07 2.52 -17.53
CA HIS A 396 -18.06 3.43 -17.02
C HIS A 396 -16.81 2.65 -16.60
N PHE A 397 -15.73 2.80 -17.37
CA PHE A 397 -14.45 2.15 -17.10
C PHE A 397 -13.42 3.14 -16.55
N TRP A 398 -12.60 2.69 -15.60
CA TRP A 398 -11.45 3.44 -15.09
C TRP A 398 -10.21 2.54 -14.89
N ASP A 399 -9.03 3.14 -14.96
CA ASP A 399 -7.76 2.49 -14.63
C ASP A 399 -7.49 2.54 -13.12
N TYR A 400 -7.16 1.40 -12.51
CA TYR A 400 -6.95 1.29 -11.05
C TYR A 400 -5.51 1.63 -10.60
N GLY A 401 -4.74 2.35 -11.43
CA GLY A 401 -3.36 2.72 -11.14
C GLY A 401 -2.37 1.56 -11.30
N ASN A 402 -2.72 0.56 -12.13
CA ASN A 402 -1.91 -0.63 -12.36
C ASN A 402 -1.06 -0.57 -13.65
N ALA A 403 -1.06 0.58 -14.34
CA ALA A 403 -0.43 0.83 -15.63
C ALA A 403 -1.08 0.13 -16.83
N PHE A 404 -2.33 -0.34 -16.70
CA PHE A 404 -3.04 -1.02 -17.79
C PHE A 404 -3.17 -0.15 -19.04
N LEU A 405 -3.63 1.09 -18.90
CA LEU A 405 -3.77 2.00 -20.05
C LEU A 405 -2.41 2.29 -20.71
N ILE A 406 -1.38 2.60 -19.92
CA ILE A 406 -0.03 2.86 -20.43
C ILE A 406 0.49 1.65 -21.22
N GLU A 407 0.29 0.43 -20.72
CA GLU A 407 0.71 -0.77 -21.45
C GLU A 407 -0.14 -1.04 -22.69
N CYS A 408 -1.43 -0.71 -22.70
CA CYS A 408 -2.26 -0.74 -23.91
C CYS A 408 -1.73 0.23 -24.99
N GLN A 409 -1.36 1.45 -24.60
CA GLN A 409 -0.73 2.42 -25.50
C GLN A 409 0.61 1.89 -26.04
N ARG A 410 1.47 1.34 -25.17
CA ARG A 410 2.75 0.70 -25.57
C ARG A 410 2.57 -0.52 -26.46
N ALA A 411 1.44 -1.22 -26.34
CA ALA A 411 1.05 -2.31 -27.22
C ALA A 411 0.52 -1.85 -28.59
N GLY A 412 0.29 -0.53 -28.78
CA GLY A 412 -0.15 0.06 -30.03
C GLY A 412 -1.65 0.40 -30.08
N SER A 413 -2.36 0.36 -28.97
CA SER A 413 -3.78 0.74 -28.91
C SER A 413 -3.94 2.27 -28.91
N ASN A 414 -4.85 2.80 -29.73
CA ASN A 414 -5.17 4.23 -29.76
C ASN A 414 -6.13 4.58 -28.61
N ILE A 415 -5.57 4.84 -27.43
CA ILE A 415 -6.30 5.09 -26.19
C ILE A 415 -6.16 6.52 -25.68
N LEU A 416 -5.63 7.43 -26.50
CA LEU A 416 -5.58 8.85 -26.18
C LEU A 416 -6.88 9.54 -26.60
N VAL A 417 -7.21 10.63 -25.92
CA VAL A 417 -8.27 11.53 -26.35
C VAL A 417 -7.92 12.07 -27.74
N GLU A 418 -8.93 12.20 -28.61
CA GLU A 418 -8.73 12.74 -29.95
C GLU A 418 -8.17 14.17 -29.86
N GLY A 419 -7.09 14.46 -30.59
CA GLY A 419 -6.43 15.76 -30.55
C GLY A 419 -5.51 15.99 -29.34
N ALA A 420 -5.27 15.00 -28.48
CA ALA A 420 -4.30 15.12 -27.40
C ALA A 420 -2.89 15.47 -27.94
N SER A 421 -2.30 16.53 -27.39
CA SER A 421 -0.94 16.97 -27.71
C SER A 421 0.14 16.26 -26.89
N ASP A 422 -0.26 15.48 -25.89
CA ASP A 422 0.61 14.73 -25.00
C ASP A 422 0.40 13.21 -25.11
N THR A 423 1.20 12.45 -24.36
CA THR A 423 1.12 10.98 -24.31
C THR A 423 0.39 10.45 -23.09
N LYS A 424 -0.31 11.31 -22.32
CA LYS A 424 -0.86 11.00 -20.99
C LYS A 424 -2.37 11.25 -20.87
N SER A 425 -2.96 11.95 -21.83
CA SER A 425 -4.39 12.25 -21.89
C SER A 425 -5.16 11.07 -22.47
N PHE A 426 -5.43 10.08 -21.62
CA PHE A 426 -6.13 8.85 -21.98
C PHE A 426 -7.65 9.04 -22.07
N LYS A 427 -8.31 8.25 -22.93
CA LYS A 427 -9.79 8.23 -23.09
C LYS A 427 -10.53 7.81 -21.81
N TYR A 428 -9.88 7.01 -20.97
CA TYR A 428 -10.42 6.53 -19.70
C TYR A 428 -9.65 7.15 -18.55
N PRO A 429 -10.35 7.60 -17.50
CA PRO A 429 -9.69 8.21 -16.36
C PRO A 429 -8.94 7.16 -15.53
N SER A 430 -7.88 7.60 -14.85
CA SER A 430 -7.39 6.87 -13.68
C SER A 430 -8.30 7.14 -12.48
N TYR A 431 -8.58 6.12 -11.67
CA TYR A 431 -9.32 6.27 -10.41
C TYR A 431 -8.68 7.32 -9.50
N PHE A 432 -7.35 7.47 -9.55
CA PHE A 432 -6.63 8.43 -8.72
C PHE A 432 -6.93 9.86 -9.13
N GLN A 433 -7.05 10.12 -10.43
CA GLN A 433 -7.32 11.45 -10.94
C GLN A 433 -8.79 11.79 -10.81
N ASP A 434 -9.67 10.85 -11.15
CA ASP A 434 -11.09 11.16 -11.35
C ASP A 434 -11.99 10.82 -10.16
N ILE A 435 -11.67 9.78 -9.38
CA ILE A 435 -12.50 9.40 -8.22
C ILE A 435 -11.83 9.87 -6.92
N MET A 436 -10.61 9.43 -6.67
CA MET A 436 -9.90 9.72 -5.43
C MET A 436 -9.29 11.13 -5.40
N GLY A 437 -9.06 11.73 -6.57
CA GLY A 437 -8.43 13.04 -6.69
C GLY A 437 -9.19 14.10 -5.90
N ASP A 438 -10.52 14.12 -6.04
CA ASP A 438 -11.41 15.03 -5.33
C ASP A 438 -11.46 14.72 -3.82
N ILE A 439 -11.44 13.44 -3.45
CA ILE A 439 -11.43 12.99 -2.05
C ILE A 439 -10.15 13.47 -1.36
N PHE A 440 -8.99 13.25 -1.98
CA PHE A 440 -7.70 13.75 -1.50
C PHE A 440 -7.66 15.26 -1.47
N SER A 441 -8.21 15.93 -2.49
CA SER A 441 -8.30 17.39 -2.51
C SER A 441 -9.13 17.96 -1.36
N MET A 442 -10.16 17.26 -0.89
CA MET A 442 -10.87 17.62 0.35
C MET A 442 -10.05 17.35 1.63
N GLY A 443 -8.87 16.73 1.51
CA GLY A 443 -7.98 16.33 2.61
C GLY A 443 -8.23 14.90 3.11
N PHE A 444 -9.26 14.21 2.63
CA PHE A 444 -9.56 12.84 3.05
C PHE A 444 -8.55 11.87 2.50
N GLY A 445 -7.99 11.04 3.38
CA GLY A 445 -7.06 9.99 3.01
C GLY A 445 -6.81 9.04 4.16
N PRO A 446 -5.94 8.04 3.98
CA PRO A 446 -5.78 6.95 4.93
C PRO A 446 -5.35 7.44 6.30
N PHE A 447 -6.13 7.10 7.32
CA PHE A 447 -5.80 7.24 8.72
C PHE A 447 -5.88 5.85 9.36
N ARG A 448 -4.74 5.31 9.79
CA ARG A 448 -4.65 3.97 10.39
C ARG A 448 -4.12 4.05 11.81
N TRP A 449 -4.49 3.05 12.60
CA TRP A 449 -3.94 2.88 13.92
C TRP A 449 -3.74 1.43 14.31
N VAL A 450 -2.88 1.21 15.30
CA VAL A 450 -2.56 -0.09 15.89
C VAL A 450 -2.64 0.03 17.41
N CYS A 451 -3.44 -0.83 18.03
CA CYS A 451 -3.54 -0.97 19.48
C CYS A 451 -2.35 -1.79 19.99
N THR A 452 -1.42 -1.13 20.68
CA THR A 452 -0.14 -1.76 21.07
C THR A 452 -0.27 -2.76 22.24
N SER A 453 -1.46 -2.87 22.83
CA SER A 453 -1.85 -3.92 23.77
C SER A 453 -1.99 -5.30 23.12
N GLY A 454 -2.27 -5.34 21.81
CA GLY A 454 -2.68 -6.55 21.10
C GLY A 454 -4.05 -7.09 21.51
N ASP A 455 -4.85 -6.31 22.26
CA ASP A 455 -6.18 -6.69 22.73
C ASP A 455 -7.26 -6.28 21.73
N PRO A 456 -8.08 -7.21 21.20
CA PRO A 456 -9.23 -6.87 20.36
C PRO A 456 -10.21 -5.89 21.02
N GLU A 457 -10.29 -5.86 22.35
CA GLU A 457 -11.19 -4.95 23.06
C GLU A 457 -10.74 -3.48 22.95
N ASP A 458 -9.43 -3.22 22.96
CA ASP A 458 -8.92 -1.87 22.67
C ASP A 458 -9.24 -1.46 21.23
N LEU A 459 -9.27 -2.42 20.30
CA LEU A 459 -9.67 -2.15 18.91
C LEU A 459 -11.15 -1.79 18.81
N ARG A 460 -12.04 -2.51 19.49
CA ARG A 460 -13.48 -2.15 19.56
C ARG A 460 -13.70 -0.76 20.12
N LYS A 461 -13.05 -0.43 21.23
CA LYS A 461 -13.14 0.90 21.84
C LYS A 461 -12.64 2.00 20.91
N THR A 462 -11.54 1.75 20.19
CA THR A 462 -11.03 2.73 19.21
C THR A 462 -11.95 2.86 17.99
N ASP A 463 -12.59 1.76 17.53
CA ASP A 463 -13.63 1.80 16.50
C ASP A 463 -14.82 2.67 16.96
N GLU A 464 -15.31 2.48 18.20
CA GLU A 464 -16.40 3.29 18.79
C GLU A 464 -16.02 4.77 18.94
N ILE A 465 -14.81 5.07 19.44
CA ILE A 465 -14.32 6.44 19.57
C ILE A 465 -14.25 7.11 18.21
N ALA A 466 -13.70 6.45 17.20
CA ALA A 466 -13.59 6.99 15.84
C ALA A 466 -14.98 7.25 15.24
N ALA A 467 -15.93 6.32 15.39
CA ALA A 467 -17.31 6.48 14.94
C ALA A 467 -18.00 7.69 15.59
N ASN A 468 -17.84 7.85 16.91
CA ASN A 468 -18.42 8.97 17.65
C ASN A 468 -17.81 10.32 17.24
N VAL A 469 -16.49 10.40 17.07
CA VAL A 469 -15.82 11.62 16.59
C VAL A 469 -16.32 11.98 15.19
N ILE A 470 -16.42 11.01 14.28
CA ILE A 470 -16.93 11.26 12.92
C ILE A 470 -18.39 11.74 12.97
N LYS A 471 -19.23 11.13 13.82
CA LYS A 471 -20.62 11.55 14.02
C LYS A 471 -20.73 13.00 14.51
N GLU A 472 -19.87 13.41 15.43
CA GLU A 472 -19.79 14.81 15.89
C GLU A 472 -19.36 15.74 14.75
N LEU A 473 -18.36 15.36 13.96
CA LEU A 473 -17.90 16.14 12.81
C LEU A 473 -18.97 16.28 11.72
N CYS A 474 -19.74 15.22 11.46
CA CYS A 474 -20.91 15.29 10.61
C CYS A 474 -21.91 16.34 11.11
N SER A 475 -22.10 16.51 12.42
CA SER A 475 -23.06 17.50 12.94
C SER A 475 -22.65 18.97 12.69
N LEU A 476 -21.37 19.21 12.36
CA LEU A 476 -20.87 20.54 12.06
C LEU A 476 -21.34 21.04 10.67
N LYS A 477 -21.24 22.36 10.47
CA LYS A 477 -21.50 22.99 9.17
C LYS A 477 -20.31 22.77 8.24
N VAL A 478 -20.29 21.62 7.56
CA VAL A 478 -19.33 21.26 6.50
C VAL A 478 -20.03 21.12 5.14
N PRO A 479 -19.30 21.25 4.01
CA PRO A 479 -19.88 21.00 2.69
C PRO A 479 -20.43 19.59 2.55
N ASN A 480 -21.40 19.42 1.64
CA ASN A 480 -22.05 18.12 1.41
C ASN A 480 -21.06 17.03 0.98
N GLY A 481 -20.09 17.34 0.11
CA GLY A 481 -19.05 16.39 -0.28
C GLY A 481 -18.23 15.88 0.90
N VAL A 482 -17.84 16.78 1.81
CA VAL A 482 -17.11 16.44 3.05
C VAL A 482 -17.97 15.59 3.98
N ARG A 483 -19.23 15.98 4.18
CA ARG A 483 -20.20 15.22 4.99
C ARG A 483 -20.37 13.80 4.45
N GLN A 484 -20.49 13.65 3.12
CA GLN A 484 -20.64 12.35 2.48
C GLN A 484 -19.42 11.44 2.76
N GLN A 485 -18.20 11.98 2.63
CA GLN A 485 -17.00 11.19 2.94
C GLN A 485 -16.94 10.78 4.41
N TYR A 486 -17.36 11.64 5.34
CA TYR A 486 -17.49 11.24 6.75
C TYR A 486 -18.52 10.12 6.95
N GLU A 487 -19.69 10.21 6.34
CA GLU A 487 -20.73 9.16 6.47
C GLU A 487 -20.28 7.81 5.88
N ASP A 488 -19.61 7.81 4.72
CA ASP A 488 -19.06 6.59 4.14
C ASP A 488 -18.07 5.90 5.11
N ASN A 489 -17.19 6.71 5.73
CA ASN A 489 -16.19 6.21 6.68
C ASN A 489 -16.79 5.85 8.04
N ARG A 490 -17.88 6.51 8.46
CA ARG A 490 -18.67 6.11 9.64
C ARG A 490 -19.33 4.75 9.42
N ARG A 491 -19.97 4.55 8.26
CA ARG A 491 -20.58 3.27 7.89
C ARG A 491 -19.53 2.15 7.83
N TRP A 492 -18.35 2.43 7.30
CA TRP A 492 -17.23 1.50 7.31
C TRP A 492 -16.84 1.10 8.73
N ILE A 493 -16.51 2.07 9.59
CA ILE A 493 -15.96 1.78 10.93
C ILE A 493 -16.98 1.05 11.82
N GLU A 494 -18.27 1.39 11.73
CA GLU A 494 -19.36 0.74 12.46
C GLU A 494 -19.59 -0.73 12.04
N ASN A 495 -19.06 -1.15 10.89
CA ASN A 495 -19.18 -2.52 10.38
C ASN A 495 -17.84 -3.24 10.24
N ALA A 496 -16.72 -2.58 10.54
CA ALA A 496 -15.37 -3.10 10.29
C ALA A 496 -15.07 -4.39 11.08
N GLU A 497 -15.61 -4.54 12.30
CA GLU A 497 -15.49 -5.78 13.08
C GLU A 497 -16.19 -6.97 12.38
N LYS A 498 -17.40 -6.77 11.84
CA LYS A 498 -18.18 -7.81 11.16
C LYS A 498 -17.48 -8.33 9.89
N HIS A 499 -16.56 -7.54 9.34
CA HIS A 499 -15.81 -7.94 8.15
C HIS A 499 -14.60 -8.81 8.48
N GLU A 500 -14.20 -8.99 9.74
CA GLU A 500 -13.11 -9.88 10.17
C GLU A 500 -11.80 -9.71 9.36
N LEU A 501 -11.40 -8.46 9.12
CA LEU A 501 -10.25 -8.14 8.27
C LEU A 501 -8.91 -8.03 9.00
N VAL A 502 -8.91 -8.17 10.32
CA VAL A 502 -7.72 -8.01 11.18
C VAL A 502 -6.79 -9.21 10.99
N VAL A 503 -5.54 -8.94 10.63
CA VAL A 503 -4.47 -9.95 10.52
C VAL A 503 -3.21 -9.40 11.16
N GLY A 504 -2.59 -10.19 12.04
CA GLY A 504 -1.44 -9.75 12.83
C GLY A 504 -1.86 -8.84 13.99
N SER A 505 -1.33 -7.63 14.02
CA SER A 505 -1.64 -6.63 15.06
C SER A 505 -3.09 -6.15 15.02
N GLN A 506 -3.63 -5.85 16.20
CA GLN A 506 -4.96 -5.25 16.36
C GLN A 506 -4.95 -3.84 15.78
N SER A 507 -5.52 -3.68 14.60
CA SER A 507 -5.31 -2.52 13.75
C SER A 507 -6.54 -2.20 12.93
N ARG A 508 -6.69 -0.93 12.57
CA ARG A 508 -7.81 -0.41 11.78
C ARG A 508 -7.38 0.73 10.88
N ILE A 509 -8.19 1.00 9.88
CA ILE A 509 -8.06 2.11 8.94
C ILE A 509 -9.43 2.68 8.60
N LEU A 510 -9.45 3.98 8.29
CA LEU A 510 -10.53 4.69 7.62
C LEU A 510 -9.94 5.89 6.85
N TYR A 511 -10.75 6.62 6.11
CA TYR A 511 -10.35 7.91 5.53
C TYR A 511 -10.90 9.08 6.35
N SER A 512 -10.07 10.09 6.55
CA SER A 512 -10.47 11.33 7.23
C SER A 512 -9.65 12.52 6.75
N ASP A 513 -10.25 13.71 6.79
CA ASP A 513 -9.58 14.99 6.53
C ASP A 513 -8.72 15.45 7.73
N GLN A 514 -8.10 16.62 7.60
CA GLN A 514 -7.28 17.23 8.64
C GLN A 514 -8.00 17.33 9.99
N GLN A 515 -9.24 17.82 10.01
CA GLN A 515 -9.99 18.00 11.26
C GLN A 515 -10.25 16.66 11.92
N GLY A 516 -10.70 15.68 11.15
CA GLY A 516 -11.04 14.37 11.68
C GLY A 516 -9.80 13.61 12.13
N ARG A 517 -8.68 13.66 11.40
CA ARG A 517 -7.42 13.02 11.85
C ARG A 517 -6.95 13.58 13.18
N CYS A 518 -6.89 14.91 13.32
CA CYS A 518 -6.54 15.56 14.59
C CYS A 518 -7.52 15.18 15.70
N SER A 519 -8.82 15.25 15.44
CA SER A 519 -9.85 14.97 16.46
C SER A 519 -9.81 13.53 16.94
N ILE A 520 -9.65 12.56 16.02
CA ILE A 520 -9.54 11.14 16.36
C ILE A 520 -8.24 10.88 17.12
N ALA A 521 -7.10 11.41 16.66
CA ALA A 521 -5.83 11.23 17.36
C ALA A 521 -5.85 11.80 18.79
N LEU A 522 -6.44 12.99 18.98
CA LEU A 522 -6.59 13.58 20.32
C LEU A 522 -7.56 12.78 21.20
N ALA A 523 -8.66 12.26 20.63
CA ALA A 523 -9.60 11.41 21.35
C ALA A 523 -8.95 10.08 21.78
N PHE A 524 -8.17 9.46 20.89
CA PHE A 524 -7.37 8.28 21.20
C PHE A 524 -6.35 8.55 22.29
N ASN A 525 -5.59 9.64 22.21
CA ASN A 525 -4.62 9.98 23.23
C ASN A 525 -5.30 10.20 24.59
N LYS A 526 -6.45 10.89 24.63
CA LYS A 526 -7.24 11.06 25.85
C LYS A 526 -7.79 9.73 26.40
N ALA A 527 -8.16 8.80 25.52
CA ALA A 527 -8.63 7.47 25.90
C ALA A 527 -7.51 6.60 26.48
N VAL A 528 -6.26 6.80 26.05
CA VAL A 528 -5.08 6.20 26.70
C VAL A 528 -4.81 6.86 28.05
N GLU A 529 -4.85 8.20 28.12
CA GLU A 529 -4.64 8.98 29.36
C GLU A 529 -5.59 8.55 30.48
N ASN A 530 -6.87 8.36 30.17
CA ASN A 530 -7.90 8.00 31.15
C ASN A 530 -8.08 6.48 31.36
N GLY A 531 -7.31 5.64 30.65
CA GLY A 531 -7.36 4.19 30.75
C GLY A 531 -8.56 3.51 30.08
N THR A 532 -9.35 4.23 29.27
CA THR A 532 -10.41 3.62 28.45
C THR A 532 -9.79 2.62 27.48
N VAL A 533 -8.73 3.04 26.77
CA VAL A 533 -7.85 2.16 25.99
C VAL A 533 -6.64 1.81 26.86
N SER A 534 -6.32 0.52 26.95
CA SER A 534 -5.44 0.00 28.01
C SER A 534 -3.95 0.32 27.84
N LYS A 535 -3.52 0.60 26.60
CA LYS A 535 -2.12 0.85 26.20
C LYS A 535 -2.04 1.89 25.09
N PRO A 536 -0.84 2.47 24.85
CA PRO A 536 -0.64 3.41 23.76
C PRO A 536 -1.13 2.92 22.40
N ILE A 537 -1.44 3.88 21.53
CA ILE A 537 -1.89 3.61 20.16
C ILE A 537 -0.83 4.16 19.21
N VAL A 538 -0.42 3.36 18.22
CA VAL A 538 0.36 3.88 17.09
C VAL A 538 -0.61 4.36 16.03
N ILE A 539 -0.51 5.62 15.61
CA ILE A 539 -1.18 6.12 14.40
C ILE A 539 -0.18 6.20 13.24
N SER A 540 -0.65 5.98 12.01
CA SER A 540 0.15 6.03 10.79
C SER A 540 -0.79 6.24 9.59
N ARG A 541 -0.28 6.03 8.37
CA ARG A 541 -1.06 6.01 7.13
C ARG A 541 -0.34 5.26 6.01
N ASP A 542 -1.07 5.02 4.91
CA ASP A 542 -0.41 4.65 3.66
C ASP A 542 0.30 5.87 3.04
N HIS A 543 1.17 5.64 2.07
CA HIS A 543 1.76 6.75 1.31
C HIS A 543 0.86 7.19 0.15
N HIS A 544 -0.24 6.47 -0.09
CA HIS A 544 -1.33 6.84 -0.98
C HIS A 544 -2.27 7.84 -0.29
N ASP A 545 -1.85 9.09 -0.20
CA ASP A 545 -2.53 10.17 0.51
C ASP A 545 -2.40 11.51 -0.22
N VAL A 546 -3.03 12.56 0.29
CA VAL A 546 -3.02 13.93 -0.24
C VAL A 546 -1.63 14.54 -0.45
N SER A 547 -0.61 14.00 0.23
CA SER A 547 0.75 14.53 0.33
C SER A 547 1.66 14.21 -0.87
N ASP A 548 1.23 14.52 -2.10
CA ASP A 548 2.00 14.24 -3.35
C ASP A 548 3.40 14.87 -3.38
N MET A 549 3.63 15.92 -2.58
CA MET A 549 4.92 16.60 -2.43
C MET A 549 5.76 15.97 -1.31
N ALA A 550 6.10 14.70 -1.52
CA ALA A 550 6.60 13.79 -0.49
C ALA A 550 7.81 14.31 0.31
N ILE A 551 8.74 15.05 -0.33
CA ILE A 551 9.94 15.58 0.34
C ILE A 551 9.59 16.67 1.37
N GLN A 552 8.76 17.65 1.01
CA GLN A 552 8.35 18.65 1.98
C GLN A 552 7.53 18.01 3.11
N ASN A 553 6.66 17.05 2.75
CA ASN A 553 5.82 16.40 3.75
C ASN A 553 6.65 15.71 4.83
N VAL A 554 7.56 14.81 4.42
CA VAL A 554 8.38 14.02 5.35
C VAL A 554 9.28 14.90 6.22
N ILE A 555 9.82 16.00 5.67
CA ILE A 555 10.62 16.97 6.43
C ILE A 555 9.73 17.67 7.46
N GLY A 556 8.57 18.17 7.05
CA GLY A 556 7.69 18.89 7.94
C GLY A 556 7.07 18.01 9.03
N ASP A 557 6.82 16.72 8.76
CA ASP A 557 6.39 15.73 9.75
C ASP A 557 7.49 15.48 10.79
N ALA A 558 8.74 15.32 10.31
CA ALA A 558 9.90 15.11 11.18
C ALA A 558 10.12 16.27 12.16
N LEU A 559 9.89 17.51 11.70
CA LEU A 559 10.03 18.72 12.51
C LEU A 559 8.84 18.97 13.45
N ARG A 560 7.77 18.17 13.35
CA ARG A 560 6.52 18.36 14.09
C ARG A 560 6.16 17.22 15.03
N GLY A 561 7.09 16.29 15.24
CA GLY A 561 7.00 15.31 16.31
C GLY A 561 6.50 13.92 15.90
N ALA A 562 6.56 13.58 14.60
CA ALA A 562 6.42 12.20 14.18
C ALA A 562 7.37 11.29 14.99
N THR A 563 6.92 10.10 15.39
CA THR A 563 7.79 9.12 16.08
C THR A 563 8.79 8.50 15.12
N TRP A 564 8.39 8.26 13.87
CA TRP A 564 9.30 8.01 12.76
C TRP A 564 8.73 8.56 11.46
N VAL A 565 9.61 8.77 10.49
CA VAL A 565 9.26 9.23 9.14
C VAL A 565 9.96 8.39 8.08
N ALA A 566 9.35 8.28 6.90
CA ALA A 566 9.87 7.49 5.80
C ALA A 566 9.71 8.19 4.44
N ILE A 567 10.76 8.12 3.61
CA ILE A 567 10.74 8.55 2.21
C ILE A 567 11.19 7.40 1.29
N HIS A 568 10.31 7.03 0.35
CA HIS A 568 10.48 5.86 -0.51
C HIS A 568 10.46 6.25 -1.99
N ASN A 569 11.12 5.43 -2.81
CA ASN A 569 11.09 5.51 -4.28
C ASN A 569 10.25 4.38 -4.85
N GLY A 570 9.21 4.76 -5.61
CA GLY A 570 8.47 3.89 -6.51
C GLY A 570 7.22 3.22 -5.92
N GLY A 571 6.79 3.57 -4.70
CA GLY A 571 5.65 2.93 -4.05
C GLY A 571 4.37 2.98 -4.89
N GLY A 572 3.73 1.84 -5.12
CA GLY A 572 2.51 1.74 -5.91
C GLY A 572 2.79 1.50 -7.39
N VAL A 573 3.21 2.53 -8.12
CA VAL A 573 3.33 2.50 -9.60
C VAL A 573 4.61 1.83 -10.13
N GLY A 574 5.65 1.73 -9.30
CA GLY A 574 6.92 1.08 -9.67
C GLY A 574 8.16 1.96 -9.44
N TRP A 575 9.32 1.30 -9.32
CA TRP A 575 10.61 1.94 -9.08
C TRP A 575 10.95 3.04 -10.09
N GLY A 576 11.27 4.24 -9.59
CA GLY A 576 11.65 5.40 -10.39
C GLY A 576 10.49 6.28 -10.85
N ASP A 577 9.25 5.81 -10.72
CA ASP A 577 8.07 6.51 -11.26
C ASP A 577 7.39 7.43 -10.24
N VAL A 578 7.70 7.32 -8.93
CA VAL A 578 7.13 8.16 -7.87
C VAL A 578 8.06 8.29 -6.67
N ILE A 579 7.98 9.40 -5.93
CA ILE A 579 8.56 9.53 -4.59
C ILE A 579 7.41 9.65 -3.60
N ASN A 580 7.39 8.79 -2.59
CA ASN A 580 6.24 8.63 -1.70
C ASN A 580 6.70 8.60 -0.23
N GLY A 581 6.00 9.31 0.66
CA GLY A 581 6.39 9.47 2.06
C GLY A 581 5.28 9.12 3.05
N GLY A 582 5.68 8.78 4.27
CA GLY A 582 4.77 8.45 5.37
C GLY A 582 5.40 8.65 6.74
N PHE A 583 4.59 8.43 7.78
CA PHE A 583 4.98 8.62 9.17
C PHE A 583 4.41 7.50 10.05
N GLY A 584 4.92 7.39 11.27
CA GLY A 584 4.20 6.79 12.38
C GLY A 584 4.38 7.60 13.66
N MET A 585 3.38 7.55 14.53
CA MET A 585 3.36 8.32 15.77
C MET A 585 2.74 7.52 16.90
N LEU A 586 3.42 7.49 18.05
CA LEU A 586 2.90 6.90 19.27
C LEU A 586 2.07 7.92 20.06
N LEU A 587 0.83 7.54 20.38
CA LEU A 587 -0.08 8.22 21.29
C LEU A 587 -0.04 7.51 22.64
N ASP A 588 0.73 8.05 23.57
CA ASP A 588 1.01 7.47 24.89
C ASP A 588 0.13 8.05 26.02
N GLY A 589 -0.83 8.91 25.67
CA GLY A 589 -1.68 9.62 26.64
C GLY A 589 -1.04 10.88 27.23
N SER A 590 0.20 11.19 26.88
CA SER A 590 0.88 12.39 27.37
C SER A 590 0.37 13.66 26.66
N LYS A 591 0.56 14.80 27.32
CA LYS A 591 0.33 16.12 26.71
C LYS A 591 1.27 16.38 25.54
N ASP A 592 2.47 15.81 25.55
CA ASP A 592 3.42 15.95 24.46
C ASP A 592 2.98 15.16 23.23
N ALA A 593 2.47 13.94 23.38
CA ALA A 593 1.89 13.20 22.27
C ALA A 593 0.69 13.94 21.66
N ALA A 594 -0.20 14.50 22.48
CA ALA A 594 -1.31 15.33 22.00
C ALA A 594 -0.82 16.56 21.20
N ARG A 595 0.17 17.29 21.72
CA ARG A 595 0.77 18.46 21.05
C ARG A 595 1.42 18.08 19.71
N ARG A 596 2.20 16.99 19.68
CA ARG A 596 2.85 16.48 18.46
C ARG A 596 1.82 15.99 17.43
N ALA A 597 0.80 15.24 17.86
CA ALA A 597 -0.27 14.76 17.00
C ALA A 597 -1.01 15.91 16.31
N GLN A 598 -1.39 16.93 17.08
CA GLN A 598 -2.03 18.12 16.52
C GLN A 598 -1.11 18.81 15.49
N SER A 599 0.12 19.14 15.89
CA SER A 599 1.10 19.85 15.05
C SER A 599 1.40 19.10 13.74
N MET A 600 1.70 17.80 13.84
CA MET A 600 2.08 16.99 12.69
C MET A 600 0.89 16.75 11.75
N LEU A 601 -0.29 16.38 12.25
CA LEU A 601 -1.47 16.11 11.41
C LEU A 601 -2.03 17.38 10.76
N ASP A 602 -1.86 18.55 11.40
CA ASP A 602 -2.14 19.84 10.77
C ASP A 602 -1.29 20.04 9.52
N TRP A 603 -0.02 19.65 9.56
CA TRP A 603 0.89 19.75 8.43
C TRP A 603 0.69 18.65 7.39
N ASP A 604 0.69 17.38 7.80
CA ASP A 604 0.65 16.19 6.93
C ASP A 604 -0.48 16.26 5.91
N VAL A 605 -1.64 16.77 6.33
CA VAL A 605 -2.81 16.96 5.45
C VAL A 605 -2.77 18.31 4.75
N SER A 606 -2.64 19.42 5.50
CA SER A 606 -2.84 20.77 4.92
C SER A 606 -1.77 21.12 3.89
N ASN A 607 -0.56 20.57 4.00
CA ASN A 607 0.48 20.72 2.98
C ASN A 607 0.00 20.20 1.61
N GLY A 608 -0.51 18.97 1.57
CA GLY A 608 -1.03 18.36 0.35
C GLY A 608 -2.24 19.11 -0.21
N VAL A 609 -3.19 19.49 0.67
CA VAL A 609 -4.37 20.27 0.27
C VAL A 609 -3.95 21.64 -0.29
N CYS A 610 -3.02 22.34 0.36
CA CYS A 610 -2.50 23.63 -0.12
C CYS A 610 -1.88 23.51 -1.52
N ARG A 611 -1.08 22.46 -1.77
CA ARG A 611 -0.49 22.21 -3.09
C ARG A 611 -1.56 21.86 -4.12
N ARG A 612 -2.55 21.03 -3.79
CA ARG A 612 -3.64 20.70 -4.72
C ARG A 612 -4.49 21.93 -5.06
N SER A 613 -4.75 22.80 -4.07
CA SER A 613 -5.39 24.10 -4.27
C SER A 613 -4.59 24.95 -5.26
N TRP A 614 -3.29 25.16 -4.99
CA TRP A 614 -2.42 25.95 -5.88
C TRP A 614 -2.38 25.43 -7.32
N SER A 615 -2.57 24.12 -7.52
CA SER A 615 -2.60 23.51 -8.85
C SER A 615 -3.98 23.43 -9.49
N GLY A 616 -4.94 24.21 -8.98
CA GLY A 616 -6.22 24.44 -9.63
C GLY A 616 -7.35 23.50 -9.21
N ASN A 617 -7.22 22.69 -8.15
CA ASN A 617 -8.34 21.89 -7.68
C ASN A 617 -9.28 22.70 -6.75
N GLU A 618 -10.54 22.83 -7.15
CA GLU A 618 -11.55 23.62 -6.44
C GLU A 618 -11.88 23.07 -5.05
N TYR A 619 -12.01 21.74 -4.89
CA TYR A 619 -12.25 21.12 -3.59
C TYR A 619 -11.12 21.40 -2.60
N ALA A 620 -9.88 21.42 -3.09
CA ALA A 620 -8.72 21.76 -2.28
C ALA A 620 -8.68 23.25 -1.91
N TYR A 621 -9.07 24.15 -2.83
CA TYR A 621 -9.21 25.57 -2.53
C TYR A 621 -10.20 25.80 -1.39
N GLU A 622 -11.38 25.17 -1.47
CA GLU A 622 -12.38 25.28 -0.40
C GLU A 622 -11.89 24.67 0.91
N ALA A 623 -11.24 23.50 0.85
CA ALA A 623 -10.74 22.81 2.03
C ALA A 623 -9.65 23.63 2.75
N ILE A 624 -8.65 24.15 2.02
CA ILE A 624 -7.57 24.92 2.65
C ILE A 624 -8.08 26.24 3.23
N LYS A 625 -9.03 26.91 2.55
CA LYS A 625 -9.66 28.13 3.06
C LYS A 625 -10.41 27.90 4.38
N ARG A 626 -11.11 26.78 4.52
CA ARG A 626 -11.75 26.39 5.80
C ARG A 626 -10.71 26.09 6.88
N THR A 627 -9.62 25.41 6.52
CA THR A 627 -8.56 25.08 7.47
C THR A 627 -7.83 26.34 7.94
N GLU A 628 -7.54 27.29 7.07
CA GLU A 628 -6.92 28.59 7.40
C GLU A 628 -7.76 29.39 8.42
N GLN A 629 -9.09 29.34 8.31
CA GLN A 629 -10.00 29.99 9.27
C GLN A 629 -9.98 29.32 10.67
N ARG A 630 -9.69 28.02 10.74
CA ARG A 630 -9.74 27.23 11.97
C ARG A 630 -8.37 27.09 12.65
N VAL A 631 -7.30 26.98 11.87
CA VAL A 631 -5.94 26.72 12.36
C VAL A 631 -5.19 28.03 12.51
N LYS A 632 -5.02 28.48 13.75
CA LYS A 632 -4.29 29.72 14.06
C LYS A 632 -2.85 29.64 13.57
N GLY A 633 -2.44 30.64 12.79
CA GLY A 633 -1.07 30.76 12.27
C GLY A 633 -0.83 30.05 10.94
N LEU A 634 -1.83 29.33 10.41
CA LEU A 634 -1.82 28.90 9.01
C LEU A 634 -2.17 30.12 8.14
N GLN A 635 -1.30 30.42 7.18
CA GLN A 635 -1.55 31.37 6.11
C GLN A 635 -0.96 30.78 4.83
N VAL A 636 -1.74 30.71 3.76
CA VAL A 636 -1.31 30.07 2.51
C VAL A 636 -1.53 30.99 1.32
N THR A 637 -0.75 30.77 0.26
CA THR A 637 -0.97 31.47 -1.01
C THR A 637 -2.21 30.89 -1.69
N MET A 638 -3.30 31.64 -1.69
CA MET A 638 -4.50 31.28 -2.45
C MET A 638 -4.28 31.62 -3.94
N PRO A 639 -4.49 30.67 -4.88
CA PRO A 639 -4.36 30.96 -6.30
C PRO A 639 -5.47 31.92 -6.76
N ASN A 640 -5.13 32.83 -7.67
CA ASN A 640 -6.12 33.61 -8.40
C ASN A 640 -6.50 32.84 -9.67
N VAL A 641 -7.79 32.78 -9.97
CA VAL A 641 -8.29 32.19 -11.22
C VAL A 641 -7.97 33.15 -12.36
N VAL A 642 -7.51 32.63 -13.49
CA VAL A 642 -7.39 33.40 -14.73
C VAL A 642 -8.79 33.58 -15.30
N GLU A 643 -9.31 34.80 -15.31
CA GLU A 643 -10.71 35.06 -15.72
C GLU A 643 -10.91 35.04 -17.25
N ASP A 644 -9.86 35.39 -18.01
CA ASP A 644 -9.89 35.46 -19.46
C ASP A 644 -8.85 34.50 -20.05
N GLU A 645 -9.30 33.35 -20.55
CA GLU A 645 -8.45 32.38 -21.23
C GLU A 645 -8.01 32.87 -22.63
N GLN A 646 -8.68 33.87 -23.22
CA GLN A 646 -8.31 34.41 -24.54
C GLN A 646 -6.97 35.15 -24.51
N ILE A 647 -6.48 35.50 -23.32
CA ILE A 647 -5.13 36.07 -23.18
C ILE A 647 -4.06 35.14 -23.76
N PHE A 648 -4.33 33.83 -23.85
CA PHE A 648 -3.38 32.84 -24.38
C PHE A 648 -3.41 32.70 -25.91
N ASP A 649 -4.50 33.09 -26.58
CA ASP A 649 -4.74 32.81 -28.00
C ASP A 649 -3.70 33.44 -28.95
N ASN A 650 -2.97 34.47 -28.50
CA ASN A 650 -1.94 35.17 -29.29
C ASN A 650 -0.57 35.26 -28.59
N LEU A 651 -0.33 34.49 -27.52
CA LEU A 651 0.94 34.58 -26.77
C LEU A 651 2.08 33.69 -27.31
N PHE A 652 1.78 32.65 -28.10
CA PHE A 652 2.75 31.64 -28.53
C PHE A 652 2.72 31.35 -30.03
#